data_AF-A0A5J4WAP5-F1
#
_entry.id   AF-A0A5J4WAP5-F1
#
_cell.length_a   1.000
_cell.length_b   1.000
_cell.length_c   1.000
_cell.angle_alpha   90.00
_cell.angle_beta   90.00
_cell.angle_gamma   90.00
#
_symmetry.space_group_name_H-M   'P 1'
#
loop_
_entity.id
_entity.type
_entity.pdbx_description
1 polymer ?
#
loop_
_entity_poly.entity_id
_entity_poly.type
_entity_poly.pdbx_seq_one_letter_code
_entity_poly.pdbx_strand_id
1 'polypeptide(L)'
;LDHFGNTQFQNSSNAQFERSFNQQEPLDVTQLTTQTPQRLQKQPLPHSALSNSQVNSSSEQQLQQLGQGQAQIQASQSVSSIGTPSGAKGPEVNSHEMIILGKMIEEMKNEMTVMKETMLREKQERDQEKELEKQLEQERNAVLTRKMTERKVLTERRKIQEQKYNDNMSETEQTVDWHQRIRERDLDIENLESELNEEREQRMRAQDHLKRVKDEQRRNNEKKEREDRIQREKIIQKEKDWQQREKEFVGKENKINDLNREIHVLKERYDELKRQKDRQQQQLQEEIRQLKESGAQSKDADKDQKGKKTGPGSGEVNQKGVYFEPVELLDVSYVKVLLGAAKYCDPLHTLQKAALPLLSGAVRKLETSQKVLLCSSGILDDLASVLDNKMEKDKTQHPAFSATVESACKALDGLLKDNKEGVQYALSKKFISVIRKLLSTSAQGQQQGSSSSSGSTISTASDDPRDKQVIGLKRVQVSILARLTVHGNDEQRDQLVKFGVLTTFVEILSQENKNAQQSRLLLSKGADQDEAAVSDAVIAINNIVLGGARRSDPSKQHPYLPEMEVCSGIDALYEVFSRITRDKEKEKENEQRGKRIERKDDDSDDRTTTQRNTAICIGRLYRATRLPSKYASVVDFLKDIALGRDFQRDKEKNKQILWNALGTLGYLAINEANHSPILRNDFIPNILDTLEQEFQKDKSKTKTSGPQKSGVGSAAGGTMHFSLGLLETLWKQGRSQTKRIVADSVTRHNQFMRQLSEYSDENVAGRARTILSNVEKDKGKE
;
A
#
# COMPACT_ATOMS: atom_id res chain seq x y z
N LEU A 1 65.42 16.56 -33.07
CA LEU A 1 65.70 15.75 -31.87
C LEU A 1 64.66 16.00 -30.75
N ASP A 2 63.38 15.61 -30.81
CA ASP A 2 62.48 15.33 -31.95
C ASP A 2 60.99 15.41 -31.54
N HIS A 3 60.17 16.06 -32.39
CA HIS A 3 58.83 15.67 -32.91
C HIS A 3 57.69 15.19 -31.97
N PHE A 4 56.38 15.50 -32.16
CA PHE A 4 55.58 16.49 -32.95
C PHE A 4 54.07 16.26 -32.58
N GLY A 5 53.04 17.12 -32.74
CA GLY A 5 52.88 18.57 -32.97
C GLY A 5 52.19 19.25 -31.75
N ASN A 6 51.33 20.28 -31.80
CA ASN A 6 50.61 21.05 -32.86
C ASN A 6 49.44 20.34 -33.58
N THR A 7 48.27 20.97 -33.85
CA THR A 7 47.79 22.39 -33.78
C THR A 7 46.31 22.47 -33.28
N GLN A 8 45.82 23.49 -32.54
CA GLN A 8 45.20 24.80 -32.96
C GLN A 8 44.07 24.71 -34.01
N PHE A 9 43.00 25.54 -34.08
CA PHE A 9 42.64 26.89 -33.55
C PHE A 9 41.26 26.85 -32.81
N GLN A 10 40.99 27.55 -31.69
CA GLN A 10 40.71 28.99 -31.46
C GLN A 10 39.38 29.57 -32.00
N ASN A 11 38.52 30.04 -31.07
CA ASN A 11 37.94 31.40 -30.93
C ASN A 11 37.05 31.39 -29.65
N SER A 12 37.12 32.26 -28.63
CA SER A 12 37.28 33.73 -28.52
C SER A 12 36.00 34.51 -28.89
N SER A 13 35.39 35.39 -28.07
CA SER A 13 35.82 36.04 -26.80
C SER A 13 34.64 36.62 -26.00
N ASN A 14 34.85 36.84 -24.68
CA ASN A 14 34.23 37.89 -23.83
C ASN A 14 32.68 37.84 -23.62
N ALA A 15 32.10 38.51 -22.60
CA ALA A 15 32.64 39.42 -21.59
C ALA A 15 32.09 39.14 -20.18
N GLN A 16 32.78 39.62 -19.14
CA GLN A 16 32.24 39.72 -17.78
C GLN A 16 31.22 40.85 -17.67
N PHE A 17 30.22 40.71 -16.81
CA PHE A 17 29.56 41.87 -16.18
C PHE A 17 29.01 41.52 -14.80
N GLU A 18 29.75 41.91 -13.75
CA GLU A 18 29.21 41.95 -12.39
C GLU A 18 28.38 43.22 -12.22
N ARG A 19 27.14 43.09 -11.75
CA ARG A 19 26.44 44.19 -11.04
C ARG A 19 25.56 43.63 -9.92
N SER A 20 25.96 43.91 -8.69
CA SER A 20 25.14 43.80 -7.50
C SER A 20 23.95 44.76 -7.57
N PHE A 21 22.80 44.37 -7.03
CA PHE A 21 21.78 45.32 -6.59
C PHE A 21 21.09 44.82 -5.32
N ASN A 22 21.39 45.49 -4.20
CA ASN A 22 20.54 45.48 -3.02
C ASN A 22 19.46 46.54 -3.22
N GLN A 23 18.21 46.23 -2.84
CA GLN A 23 17.28 47.23 -2.31
C GLN A 23 16.14 46.56 -1.53
N GLN A 24 16.16 46.79 -0.20
CA GLN A 24 14.97 47.04 0.60
C GLN A 24 14.35 48.37 0.09
N GLU A 25 13.10 48.78 0.32
CA GLU A 25 12.05 48.49 1.33
C GLU A 25 10.71 49.06 0.73
N PRO A 26 9.57 49.23 1.42
CA PRO A 26 9.15 48.72 2.73
C PRO A 26 7.78 48.01 2.72
N LEU A 27 7.36 47.56 3.91
CA LEU A 27 5.95 47.26 4.23
C LEU A 27 5.21 48.55 4.61
N ASP A 28 3.95 48.68 4.18
CA ASP A 28 3.02 49.70 4.69
C ASP A 28 1.92 49.03 5.54
N VAL A 29 1.49 49.70 6.61
CA VAL A 29 0.65 49.14 7.69
C VAL A 29 -0.38 50.17 8.18
N THR A 30 -1.51 50.24 7.48
CA THR A 30 -2.80 50.80 7.97
C THR A 30 -3.94 50.12 7.20
N GLN A 31 -5.18 49.97 7.69
CA GLN A 31 -5.78 50.34 8.98
C GLN A 31 -6.87 49.31 9.35
N LEU A 32 -7.15 49.12 10.64
CA LEU A 32 -8.26 48.29 11.13
C LEU A 32 -9.54 49.12 11.25
N THR A 33 -10.61 48.75 10.55
CA THR A 33 -11.98 49.25 10.81
C THR A 33 -12.98 48.09 10.89
N THR A 34 -13.59 47.94 12.07
CA THR A 34 -14.58 46.89 12.36
C THR A 34 -15.99 47.36 12.04
N GLN A 35 -16.74 46.63 11.20
CA GLN A 35 -18.20 46.72 11.16
C GLN A 35 -18.86 45.35 11.08
N THR A 36 -19.81 45.12 11.98
CA THR A 36 -20.56 43.86 12.14
C THR A 36 -21.95 43.99 11.53
N PRO A 37 -22.35 43.16 10.54
CA PRO A 37 -23.74 43.10 10.09
C PRO A 37 -24.66 42.44 11.13
N GLN A 38 -25.87 42.99 11.28
CA GLN A 38 -26.81 42.61 12.34
C GLN A 38 -27.51 41.26 12.09
N ARG A 39 -27.79 40.55 13.18
CA ARG A 39 -28.52 39.28 13.22
C ARG A 39 -30.03 39.51 13.13
N LEU A 40 -30.60 39.43 11.91
CA LEU A 40 -32.04 39.60 11.71
C LEU A 40 -32.86 38.41 12.27
N GLN A 41 -33.99 38.74 12.91
CA GLN A 41 -34.95 37.80 13.46
C GLN A 41 -35.87 37.24 12.36
N LYS A 42 -36.36 36.00 12.52
CA LYS A 42 -37.62 35.52 11.92
C LYS A 42 -38.42 34.71 12.92
N GLN A 43 -39.74 34.85 12.86
CA GLN A 43 -40.72 34.19 13.73
C GLN A 43 -41.12 32.78 13.19
N PRO A 44 -41.75 31.93 14.02
CA PRO A 44 -42.08 30.54 13.67
C PRO A 44 -43.54 30.33 13.16
N LEU A 45 -43.90 29.05 12.95
CA LEU A 45 -45.24 28.47 12.66
C LEU A 45 -45.71 28.52 11.18
N PRO A 46 -46.67 27.66 10.76
CA PRO A 46 -47.41 26.62 11.50
C PRO A 46 -47.29 25.18 10.94
N HIS A 47 -48.06 24.27 11.53
CA HIS A 47 -48.17 22.83 11.23
C HIS A 47 -48.77 22.50 9.85
N SER A 48 -48.48 21.28 9.37
CA SER A 48 -49.39 20.47 8.54
C SER A 48 -49.33 19.00 8.96
N ALA A 49 -50.48 18.37 9.20
CA ALA A 49 -50.60 16.93 9.49
C ALA A 49 -50.96 16.12 8.24
N LEU A 50 -50.72 14.80 8.27
CA LEU A 50 -51.24 13.68 7.45
C LEU A 50 -50.24 12.51 7.64
N SER A 51 -50.57 11.21 7.63
CA SER A 51 -51.79 10.46 8.00
C SER A 51 -51.47 8.96 7.86
N ASN A 52 -51.94 8.14 8.80
CA ASN A 52 -52.06 6.68 8.83
C ASN A 52 -51.57 5.84 7.62
N SER A 53 -50.79 4.80 7.91
CA SER A 53 -51.14 3.44 7.47
C SER A 53 -50.78 2.42 8.55
N GLN A 54 -51.71 1.52 8.89
CA GLN A 54 -51.50 0.37 9.76
C GLN A 54 -51.30 -0.88 8.90
N VAL A 55 -50.40 -1.77 9.30
CA VAL A 55 -50.40 -3.18 8.88
C VAL A 55 -50.12 -4.03 10.11
N ASN A 56 -50.95 -5.05 10.36
CA ASN A 56 -50.86 -5.93 11.53
C ASN A 56 -50.18 -7.25 11.20
N SER A 57 -49.18 -7.64 11.99
CA SER A 57 -48.91 -9.04 12.41
C SER A 57 -47.80 -9.02 13.47
N SER A 58 -47.93 -9.49 14.72
CA SER A 58 -48.67 -10.62 15.34
C SER A 58 -47.90 -11.95 15.41
N SER A 59 -46.79 -12.00 16.16
CA SER A 59 -46.22 -13.27 16.68
C SER A 59 -45.12 -13.06 17.74
N GLU A 60 -45.44 -12.59 18.96
CA GLU A 60 -44.47 -12.59 20.07
C GLU A 60 -45.12 -12.73 21.46
N GLN A 61 -45.65 -13.92 21.76
CA GLN A 61 -46.05 -14.33 23.12
C GLN A 61 -45.79 -15.83 23.34
N GLN A 62 -44.60 -16.18 23.87
CA GLN A 62 -44.34 -17.37 24.71
C GLN A 62 -42.83 -17.48 25.02
N LEU A 63 -42.40 -17.02 26.20
CA LEU A 63 -41.30 -17.58 27.02
C LEU A 63 -41.02 -16.68 28.25
N GLN A 64 -41.86 -16.81 29.28
CA GLN A 64 -41.57 -16.31 30.64
C GLN A 64 -42.06 -17.33 31.68
N GLN A 65 -41.15 -18.18 32.17
CA GLN A 65 -41.19 -18.83 33.47
C GLN A 65 -39.89 -19.61 33.72
N LEU A 66 -39.62 -19.93 34.99
CA LEU A 66 -38.41 -20.57 35.53
C LEU A 66 -37.15 -19.66 35.46
N GLY A 67 -36.52 -19.30 36.58
CA GLY A 67 -36.92 -19.57 37.96
C GLY A 67 -36.21 -18.66 38.98
N GLN A 68 -36.86 -18.43 40.12
CA GLN A 68 -36.28 -17.71 41.25
C GLN A 68 -35.64 -18.69 42.24
N GLY A 69 -34.50 -18.31 42.83
CA GLY A 69 -33.73 -19.16 43.73
C GLY A 69 -32.79 -18.36 44.63
N GLN A 70 -33.31 -17.40 45.39
CA GLN A 70 -32.54 -16.70 46.43
C GLN A 70 -32.48 -17.56 47.70
N ALA A 71 -31.27 -17.93 48.12
CA ALA A 71 -31.00 -18.45 49.45
C ALA A 71 -30.29 -17.38 50.30
N GLN A 72 -30.77 -17.16 51.52
CA GLN A 72 -30.14 -16.24 52.47
C GLN A 72 -28.91 -16.91 53.11
N ILE A 73 -27.83 -16.15 53.29
CA ILE A 73 -26.88 -16.38 54.38
C ILE A 73 -26.71 -15.07 55.13
N GLN A 74 -27.24 -15.01 56.35
CA GLN A 74 -26.85 -14.01 57.34
C GLN A 74 -25.69 -14.57 58.15
N ALA A 75 -24.66 -13.76 58.38
CA ALA A 75 -23.62 -14.03 59.37
C ALA A 75 -23.33 -12.74 60.14
N SER A 76 -23.57 -12.76 61.44
CA SER A 76 -23.44 -11.62 62.34
C SER A 76 -21.99 -11.34 62.70
N GLN A 77 -21.64 -10.07 62.94
CA GLN A 77 -20.73 -9.74 64.03
C GLN A 77 -20.88 -8.29 64.50
N SER A 78 -20.71 -8.10 65.80
CA SER A 78 -20.73 -6.84 66.55
C SER A 78 -19.79 -6.98 67.75
N VAL A 79 -19.51 -5.86 68.46
CA VAL A 79 -18.59 -5.80 69.62
C VAL A 79 -17.10 -5.90 69.21
N SER A 80 -16.13 -5.14 69.74
CA SER A 80 -16.12 -4.09 70.78
C SER A 80 -15.18 -2.92 70.42
N SER A 81 -15.37 -1.79 71.09
CA SER A 81 -14.42 -0.69 71.18
C SER A 81 -13.38 -0.91 72.29
N ILE A 82 -12.09 -0.76 71.99
CA ILE A 82 -11.00 -0.54 72.96
C ILE A 82 -10.14 0.62 72.44
N GLY A 83 -9.64 1.49 73.31
CA GLY A 83 -8.97 2.74 72.94
C GLY A 83 -7.51 2.86 73.34
N THR A 84 -6.80 3.74 72.61
CA THR A 84 -5.50 4.39 72.91
C THR A 84 -4.26 3.47 73.07
N PRO A 85 -3.01 4.01 72.93
CA PRO A 85 -2.61 5.41 72.71
C PRO A 85 -1.86 5.71 71.39
N SER A 86 -1.63 7.02 71.19
CA SER A 86 -0.76 7.62 70.16
C SER A 86 0.71 7.13 70.24
N GLY A 87 1.48 7.17 69.14
CA GLY A 87 2.93 7.09 69.29
C GLY A 87 3.90 6.94 68.10
N ALA A 88 3.49 6.67 66.86
CA ALA A 88 4.47 6.56 65.75
C ALA A 88 3.90 6.81 64.35
N LYS A 89 4.36 7.88 63.68
CA LYS A 89 4.15 8.06 62.22
C LYS A 89 5.20 7.26 61.44
N GLY A 90 4.83 6.04 61.04
CA GLY A 90 5.52 5.35 59.95
C GLY A 90 5.21 6.01 58.60
N PRO A 91 5.98 5.73 57.53
CA PRO A 91 5.68 6.23 56.20
C PRO A 91 4.35 5.67 55.70
N GLU A 92 3.43 6.56 55.32
CA GLU A 92 2.14 6.21 54.71
C GLU A 92 2.39 5.72 53.27
N VAL A 93 2.56 4.41 53.09
CA VAL A 93 2.50 3.78 51.78
C VAL A 93 1.11 4.04 51.20
N ASN A 94 1.06 4.55 49.97
CA ASN A 94 -0.12 5.22 49.41
C ASN A 94 -1.29 4.24 49.15
N SER A 95 -2.12 3.99 50.17
CA SER A 95 -3.26 3.05 50.11
C SER A 95 -4.26 3.40 49.01
N HIS A 96 -4.28 4.65 48.56
CA HIS A 96 -5.06 5.15 47.44
C HIS A 96 -4.73 4.41 46.12
N GLU A 97 -3.45 4.11 45.85
CA GLU A 97 -3.01 3.45 44.62
C GLU A 97 -3.50 1.99 44.54
N MET A 98 -3.46 1.26 45.66
CA MET A 98 -4.03 -0.08 45.77
C MET A 98 -5.55 -0.09 45.56
N ILE A 99 -6.25 0.96 46.02
CA ILE A 99 -7.70 1.11 45.81
C ILE A 99 -8.02 1.45 44.33
N ILE A 100 -7.19 2.26 43.67
CA ILE A 100 -7.34 2.56 42.24
C ILE A 100 -7.11 1.30 41.40
N LEU A 101 -6.01 0.57 41.63
CA LEU A 101 -5.71 -0.69 40.94
C LEU A 101 -6.82 -1.73 41.13
N GLY A 102 -7.36 -1.87 42.36
CA GLY A 102 -8.49 -2.75 42.64
C GLY A 102 -9.74 -2.39 41.81
N LYS A 103 -10.07 -1.10 41.69
CA LYS A 103 -11.20 -0.65 40.85
C LYS A 103 -10.99 -0.92 39.37
N MET A 104 -9.80 -0.62 38.83
CA MET A 104 -9.48 -0.87 37.42
C MET A 104 -9.54 -2.37 37.07
N ILE A 105 -9.13 -3.25 37.99
CA ILE A 105 -9.25 -4.70 37.82
C ILE A 105 -10.72 -5.13 37.77
N GLU A 106 -11.58 -4.61 38.64
CA GLU A 106 -13.01 -4.96 38.64
C GLU A 106 -13.76 -4.42 37.43
N GLU A 107 -13.41 -3.22 36.96
CA GLU A 107 -13.93 -2.63 35.73
C GLU A 107 -13.53 -3.45 34.50
N MET A 108 -12.26 -3.88 34.39
CA MET A 108 -11.80 -4.79 33.34
C MET A 108 -12.48 -6.18 33.41
N LYS A 109 -12.79 -6.71 34.59
CA LYS A 109 -13.58 -7.96 34.72
C LYS A 109 -14.99 -7.79 34.17
N ASN A 110 -15.62 -6.64 34.43
CA ASN A 110 -16.97 -6.35 33.94
C ASN A 110 -16.98 -6.20 32.41
N GLU A 111 -16.04 -5.45 31.82
CA GLU A 111 -15.84 -5.43 30.36
C GLU A 111 -15.65 -6.84 29.79
N MET A 112 -14.75 -7.62 30.40
CA MET A 112 -14.42 -8.99 29.97
C MET A 112 -15.62 -9.93 30.03
N THR A 113 -16.53 -9.74 30.99
CA THR A 113 -17.75 -10.54 31.14
C THR A 113 -18.77 -10.21 30.06
N VAL A 114 -19.08 -8.92 29.85
CA VAL A 114 -19.96 -8.45 28.76
C VAL A 114 -19.40 -8.88 27.39
N MET A 115 -18.08 -8.84 27.21
CA MET A 115 -17.44 -9.30 25.97
C MET A 115 -17.57 -10.81 25.76
N LYS A 116 -17.46 -11.64 26.81
CA LYS A 116 -17.71 -13.09 26.73
C LYS A 116 -19.16 -13.41 26.36
N GLU A 117 -20.13 -12.73 26.96
CA GLU A 117 -21.55 -12.89 26.61
C GLU A 117 -21.84 -12.47 25.16
N THR A 118 -21.25 -11.35 24.71
CA THR A 118 -21.38 -10.87 23.33
C THR A 118 -20.79 -11.87 22.33
N MET A 119 -19.58 -12.40 22.59
CA MET A 119 -18.96 -13.42 21.72
C MET A 119 -19.75 -14.74 21.69
N LEU A 120 -20.39 -15.13 22.81
CA LEU A 120 -21.22 -16.33 22.87
C LEU A 120 -22.49 -16.16 22.00
N ARG A 121 -23.09 -14.97 22.00
CA ARG A 121 -24.23 -14.62 21.14
C ARG A 121 -23.83 -14.55 19.66
N GLU A 122 -22.75 -13.84 19.33
CA GLU A 122 -22.19 -13.78 17.96
C GLU A 122 -21.79 -15.18 17.44
N LYS A 123 -21.47 -16.14 18.32
CA LYS A 123 -21.26 -17.55 17.94
C LYS A 123 -22.58 -18.28 17.66
N GLN A 124 -23.59 -18.14 18.51
CA GLN A 124 -24.91 -18.74 18.29
C GLN A 124 -25.55 -18.23 16.99
N GLU A 125 -25.43 -16.94 16.70
CA GLU A 125 -25.91 -16.33 15.44
C GLU A 125 -25.15 -16.90 14.22
N ARG A 126 -23.82 -17.06 14.29
CA ARG A 126 -23.02 -17.73 13.22
C ARG A 126 -23.39 -19.20 13.01
N ASP A 127 -23.73 -19.93 14.08
CA ASP A 127 -24.10 -21.34 13.97
C ASP A 127 -25.54 -21.52 13.43
N GLN A 128 -26.43 -20.55 13.67
CA GLN A 128 -27.74 -20.46 12.98
C GLN A 128 -27.58 -20.09 11.49
N GLU A 129 -26.72 -19.14 11.15
CA GLU A 129 -26.48 -18.70 9.76
C GLU A 129 -25.96 -19.84 8.87
N LYS A 130 -25.08 -20.71 9.41
CA LYS A 130 -24.59 -21.92 8.71
C LYS A 130 -25.69 -22.92 8.40
N GLU A 131 -26.61 -23.15 9.34
CA GLU A 131 -27.71 -24.10 9.12
C GLU A 131 -28.73 -23.53 8.10
N LEU A 132 -28.90 -22.20 8.06
CA LEU A 132 -29.69 -21.53 7.02
C LEU A 132 -29.03 -21.63 5.63
N GLU A 133 -27.72 -21.40 5.50
CA GLU A 133 -27.01 -21.56 4.22
C GLU A 133 -27.08 -23.03 3.72
N LYS A 134 -26.98 -24.00 4.64
CA LYS A 134 -27.16 -25.43 4.37
C LYS A 134 -28.57 -25.78 3.88
N GLN A 135 -29.62 -25.16 4.41
CA GLN A 135 -31.00 -25.30 3.89
C GLN A 135 -31.17 -24.68 2.50
N LEU A 136 -30.63 -23.47 2.29
CA LEU A 136 -30.67 -22.79 0.98
C LEU A 136 -29.91 -23.55 -0.11
N GLU A 137 -28.79 -24.20 0.23
CA GLU A 137 -28.04 -25.03 -0.70
C GLU A 137 -28.77 -26.34 -1.04
N GLN A 138 -29.48 -26.96 -0.08
CA GLN A 138 -30.38 -28.08 -0.37
C GLN A 138 -31.51 -27.66 -1.33
N GLU A 139 -32.11 -26.47 -1.14
CA GLU A 139 -33.14 -25.96 -2.05
C GLU A 139 -32.58 -25.65 -3.45
N ARG A 140 -31.39 -25.03 -3.55
CA ARG A 140 -30.70 -24.80 -4.85
C ARG A 140 -30.52 -26.10 -5.62
N ASN A 141 -30.06 -27.17 -4.97
CA ASN A 141 -29.86 -28.47 -5.60
C ASN A 141 -31.17 -29.17 -5.98
N ALA A 142 -32.24 -29.01 -5.19
CA ALA A 142 -33.58 -29.48 -5.56
C ALA A 142 -34.12 -28.76 -6.82
N VAL A 143 -33.96 -27.44 -6.90
CA VAL A 143 -34.36 -26.63 -8.07
C VAL A 143 -33.54 -26.98 -9.31
N LEU A 144 -32.23 -27.19 -9.18
CA LEU A 144 -31.37 -27.62 -10.28
C LEU A 144 -31.79 -29.00 -10.82
N THR A 145 -32.12 -29.93 -9.92
CA THR A 145 -32.61 -31.27 -10.27
C THR A 145 -33.92 -31.20 -11.05
N ARG A 146 -34.90 -30.39 -10.62
CA ARG A 146 -36.17 -30.16 -11.34
C ARG A 146 -35.94 -29.60 -12.75
N LYS A 147 -35.02 -28.64 -12.91
CA LYS A 147 -34.69 -28.08 -14.24
C LYS A 147 -34.02 -29.11 -15.17
N MET A 148 -33.25 -30.05 -14.62
CA MET A 148 -32.66 -31.13 -15.42
C MET A 148 -33.68 -32.17 -15.88
N THR A 149 -34.70 -32.51 -15.07
CA THR A 149 -35.78 -33.39 -15.52
C THR A 149 -36.71 -32.70 -16.53
N GLU A 150 -37.08 -31.45 -16.30
CA GLU A 150 -37.87 -30.64 -17.24
C GLU A 150 -37.18 -30.54 -18.62
N ARG A 151 -35.87 -30.26 -18.66
CA ARG A 151 -35.10 -30.22 -19.91
C ARG A 151 -35.08 -31.57 -20.66
N LYS A 152 -35.05 -32.69 -19.95
CA LYS A 152 -35.17 -34.03 -20.56
C LYS A 152 -36.55 -34.22 -21.20
N VAL A 153 -37.63 -33.90 -20.48
CA VAL A 153 -39.01 -34.00 -20.98
C VAL A 153 -39.23 -33.14 -22.23
N LEU A 154 -38.73 -31.90 -22.25
CA LEU A 154 -38.81 -31.02 -23.43
C LEU A 154 -38.02 -31.57 -24.63
N THR A 155 -36.87 -32.19 -24.39
CA THR A 155 -36.04 -32.79 -25.46
C THR A 155 -36.74 -33.99 -26.08
N GLU A 156 -37.36 -34.86 -25.28
CA GLU A 156 -38.06 -36.04 -25.78
C GLU A 156 -39.38 -35.69 -26.46
N ARG A 157 -40.13 -34.70 -25.95
CA ARG A 157 -41.32 -34.17 -26.61
C ARG A 157 -41.01 -33.61 -28.00
N ARG A 158 -39.85 -32.98 -28.16
CA ARG A 158 -39.38 -32.46 -29.46
C ARG A 158 -39.11 -33.59 -30.46
N LYS A 159 -38.39 -34.65 -30.07
CA LYS A 159 -38.19 -35.84 -30.93
C LYS A 159 -39.52 -36.44 -31.41
N ILE A 160 -40.51 -36.55 -30.51
CA ILE A 160 -41.84 -37.08 -30.83
C ILE A 160 -42.57 -36.20 -31.86
N GLN A 161 -42.35 -34.88 -31.86
CA GLN A 161 -42.89 -33.99 -32.90
C GLN A 161 -42.12 -34.08 -34.22
N GLU A 162 -40.78 -34.13 -34.17
CA GLU A 162 -39.93 -34.26 -35.36
C GLU A 162 -40.15 -35.62 -36.06
N GLN A 163 -40.40 -36.70 -35.31
CA GLN A 163 -40.79 -38.00 -35.85
C GLN A 163 -42.17 -37.95 -36.54
N LYS A 164 -43.20 -37.44 -35.85
CA LYS A 164 -44.55 -37.25 -36.43
C LYS A 164 -44.61 -36.33 -37.66
N TYR A 165 -43.61 -35.45 -37.83
CA TYR A 165 -43.50 -34.60 -39.02
C TYR A 165 -42.91 -35.38 -40.21
N ASN A 166 -41.92 -36.25 -39.95
CA ASN A 166 -41.29 -37.09 -40.97
C ASN A 166 -42.18 -38.24 -41.46
N ASP A 167 -43.07 -38.77 -40.60
CA ASP A 167 -43.97 -39.89 -40.91
C ASP A 167 -45.08 -39.56 -41.94
N ASN A 168 -45.15 -38.31 -42.45
CA ASN A 168 -46.36 -37.73 -43.04
C ASN A 168 -46.18 -37.13 -44.46
N MET A 169 -45.10 -37.45 -45.18
CA MET A 169 -44.69 -36.76 -46.43
C MET A 169 -44.24 -37.71 -47.59
N SER A 170 -45.18 -38.49 -48.12
CA SER A 170 -45.19 -39.05 -49.49
C SER A 170 -46.63 -39.51 -49.80
N GLU A 171 -47.16 -39.64 -51.02
CA GLU A 171 -46.78 -39.34 -52.42
C GLU A 171 -48.16 -39.22 -53.16
N THR A 172 -48.42 -38.40 -54.19
CA THR A 172 -48.20 -38.65 -55.65
C THR A 172 -48.94 -37.58 -56.49
N GLU A 173 -48.50 -37.36 -57.74
CA GLU A 173 -49.28 -37.22 -59.02
C GLU A 173 -50.56 -36.33 -59.16
N GLN A 174 -51.01 -35.86 -60.34
CA GLN A 174 -50.50 -35.91 -61.73
C GLN A 174 -50.93 -34.65 -62.54
N THR A 175 -50.48 -34.51 -63.79
CA THR A 175 -50.63 -33.31 -64.64
C THR A 175 -51.50 -33.49 -65.89
N VAL A 176 -52.36 -32.50 -66.20
CA VAL A 176 -52.83 -32.19 -67.59
C VAL A 176 -53.08 -30.69 -67.76
N ASP A 177 -53.77 -30.07 -66.80
CA ASP A 177 -54.20 -28.67 -66.80
C ASP A 177 -53.05 -27.71 -66.43
N TRP A 178 -52.00 -27.67 -67.27
CA TRP A 178 -50.69 -27.14 -66.89
C TRP A 178 -50.55 -25.62 -67.08
N HIS A 179 -51.10 -25.03 -68.14
CA HIS A 179 -50.89 -23.60 -68.47
C HIS A 179 -51.84 -22.62 -67.75
N GLN A 180 -53.04 -23.07 -67.37
CA GLN A 180 -53.93 -22.31 -66.49
C GLN A 180 -53.35 -22.36 -65.07
N ARG A 181 -53.08 -23.57 -64.56
CA ARG A 181 -52.43 -23.78 -63.26
C ARG A 181 -51.01 -23.26 -63.16
N ILE A 182 -50.30 -22.94 -64.24
CA ILE A 182 -49.05 -22.18 -64.13
C ILE A 182 -49.35 -20.76 -63.68
N ARG A 183 -50.26 -20.02 -64.32
CA ARG A 183 -50.55 -18.64 -63.89
C ARG A 183 -51.24 -18.57 -62.53
N GLU A 184 -52.08 -19.55 -62.22
CA GLU A 184 -52.65 -19.67 -60.87
C GLU A 184 -51.56 -20.06 -59.85
N ARG A 185 -50.63 -20.98 -60.19
CA ARG A 185 -49.47 -21.29 -59.33
C ARG A 185 -48.44 -20.18 -59.23
N ASP A 186 -48.22 -19.37 -60.24
CA ASP A 186 -47.28 -18.26 -60.20
C ASP A 186 -47.82 -17.20 -59.22
N LEU A 187 -49.14 -16.98 -59.24
CA LEU A 187 -49.84 -16.13 -58.27
C LEU A 187 -49.88 -16.77 -56.86
N ASP A 188 -50.14 -18.07 -56.75
CA ASP A 188 -50.08 -18.80 -55.48
C ASP A 188 -48.64 -18.86 -54.94
N ILE A 189 -47.61 -18.91 -55.79
CA ILE A 189 -46.19 -18.85 -55.42
C ILE A 189 -45.85 -17.45 -54.96
N GLU A 190 -46.29 -16.38 -55.62
CA GLU A 190 -46.08 -15.00 -55.16
C GLU A 190 -46.77 -14.76 -53.81
N ASN A 191 -47.99 -15.27 -53.62
CA ASN A 191 -48.70 -15.26 -52.34
C ASN A 191 -47.98 -16.10 -51.27
N LEU A 192 -47.57 -17.34 -51.58
CA LEU A 192 -46.84 -18.23 -50.65
C LEU A 192 -45.44 -17.71 -50.34
N GLU A 193 -44.76 -17.03 -51.26
CA GLU A 193 -43.50 -16.35 -50.99
C GLU A 193 -43.71 -15.14 -50.10
N SER A 194 -44.80 -14.38 -50.28
CA SER A 194 -45.19 -13.31 -49.34
C SER A 194 -45.49 -13.86 -47.95
N GLU A 195 -46.35 -14.89 -47.83
CA GLU A 195 -46.65 -15.57 -46.55
C GLU A 195 -45.40 -16.17 -45.91
N LEU A 196 -44.53 -16.82 -46.68
CA LEU A 196 -43.26 -17.38 -46.20
C LEU A 196 -42.29 -16.28 -45.76
N ASN A 197 -42.31 -15.10 -46.40
CA ASN A 197 -41.46 -13.98 -46.02
C ASN A 197 -41.99 -13.27 -44.76
N GLU A 198 -43.32 -13.14 -44.62
CA GLU A 198 -43.95 -12.75 -43.36
C GLU A 198 -43.66 -13.75 -42.24
N GLU A 199 -43.74 -15.06 -42.50
CA GLU A 199 -43.43 -16.09 -41.50
C GLU A 199 -41.94 -16.07 -41.11
N ARG A 200 -41.03 -15.82 -42.07
CA ARG A 200 -39.61 -15.58 -41.81
C ARG A 200 -39.40 -14.34 -40.96
N GLU A 201 -40.10 -13.24 -41.21
CA GLU A 201 -39.97 -12.03 -40.41
C GLU A 201 -40.57 -12.21 -39.00
N GLN A 202 -41.71 -12.89 -38.87
CA GLN A 202 -42.30 -13.27 -37.59
C GLN A 202 -41.36 -14.18 -36.78
N ARG A 203 -40.76 -15.20 -37.42
CA ARG A 203 -39.72 -16.06 -36.82
C ARG A 203 -38.50 -15.25 -36.40
N MET A 204 -38.05 -14.27 -37.19
CA MET A 204 -36.93 -13.39 -36.85
C MET A 204 -37.27 -12.51 -35.63
N ARG A 205 -38.43 -11.83 -35.64
CA ARG A 205 -38.95 -11.03 -34.52
C ARG A 205 -39.09 -11.87 -33.24
N ALA A 206 -39.56 -13.12 -33.34
CA ALA A 206 -39.68 -14.05 -32.22
C ALA A 206 -38.30 -14.53 -31.70
N GLN A 207 -37.35 -14.81 -32.59
CA GLN A 207 -35.98 -15.17 -32.22
C GLN A 207 -35.27 -14.01 -31.51
N ASP A 208 -35.48 -12.78 -31.97
CA ASP A 208 -34.92 -11.56 -31.37
C ASP A 208 -35.58 -11.24 -30.02
N HIS A 209 -36.89 -11.48 -29.87
CA HIS A 209 -37.57 -11.43 -28.57
C HIS A 209 -37.02 -12.49 -27.59
N LEU A 210 -36.87 -13.74 -28.03
CA LEU A 210 -36.28 -14.82 -27.21
C LEU A 210 -34.83 -14.52 -26.80
N LYS A 211 -34.06 -13.85 -27.66
CA LYS A 211 -32.72 -13.35 -27.35
C LYS A 211 -32.77 -12.28 -26.25
N ARG A 212 -33.61 -11.25 -26.40
CA ARG A 212 -33.80 -10.20 -25.37
C ARG A 212 -34.23 -10.77 -24.02
N VAL A 213 -35.13 -11.76 -24.00
CA VAL A 213 -35.56 -12.45 -22.77
C VAL A 213 -34.40 -13.22 -22.11
N LYS A 214 -33.56 -13.91 -22.89
CA LYS A 214 -32.35 -14.58 -22.36
C LYS A 214 -31.32 -13.58 -21.82
N ASP A 215 -31.10 -12.47 -22.52
CA ASP A 215 -30.16 -11.42 -22.10
C ASP A 215 -30.66 -10.66 -20.85
N GLU A 216 -31.97 -10.53 -20.67
CA GLU A 216 -32.61 -10.00 -19.45
C GLU A 216 -32.50 -11.00 -18.29
N GLN A 217 -32.79 -12.29 -18.53
CA GLN A 217 -32.63 -13.34 -17.52
C GLN A 217 -31.16 -13.48 -17.08
N ARG A 218 -30.22 -13.34 -18.01
CA ARG A 218 -28.78 -13.28 -17.71
C ARG A 218 -28.43 -12.09 -16.82
N ARG A 219 -28.84 -10.87 -17.18
CA ARG A 219 -28.60 -9.66 -16.36
C ARG A 219 -29.18 -9.78 -14.95
N ASN A 220 -30.35 -10.41 -14.80
CA ASN A 220 -30.94 -10.66 -13.48
C ASN A 220 -30.17 -11.71 -12.66
N ASN A 221 -29.63 -12.76 -13.30
CA ASN A 221 -28.74 -13.71 -12.63
C ASN A 221 -27.41 -13.05 -12.20
N GLU A 222 -26.77 -12.28 -13.09
CA GLU A 222 -25.52 -11.54 -12.80
C GLU A 222 -25.72 -10.50 -11.67
N LYS A 223 -26.90 -9.86 -11.62
CA LYS A 223 -27.28 -9.00 -10.49
C LYS A 223 -27.39 -9.79 -9.18
N LYS A 224 -28.05 -10.96 -9.19
CA LYS A 224 -28.20 -11.80 -7.99
C LYS A 224 -26.84 -12.33 -7.50
N GLU A 225 -25.96 -12.81 -8.38
CA GLU A 225 -24.61 -13.24 -7.98
C GLU A 225 -23.78 -12.10 -7.38
N ARG A 226 -23.98 -10.86 -7.83
CA ARG A 226 -23.35 -9.67 -7.26
C ARG A 226 -23.89 -9.35 -5.86
N GLU A 227 -25.19 -9.51 -5.65
CA GLU A 227 -25.82 -9.34 -4.33
C GLU A 227 -25.37 -10.44 -3.35
N ASP A 228 -25.37 -11.72 -3.78
CA ASP A 228 -24.81 -12.86 -3.03
C ASP A 228 -23.34 -12.61 -2.63
N ARG A 229 -22.51 -12.11 -3.56
CA ARG A 229 -21.09 -11.79 -3.29
C ARG A 229 -20.95 -10.69 -2.24
N ILE A 230 -21.72 -9.61 -2.34
CA ILE A 230 -21.67 -8.48 -1.39
C ILE A 230 -22.05 -8.95 0.03
N GLN A 231 -22.99 -9.89 0.18
CA GLN A 231 -23.32 -10.46 1.49
C GLN A 231 -22.16 -11.34 2.02
N ARG A 232 -21.57 -12.20 1.17
CA ARG A 232 -20.40 -13.01 1.56
C ARG A 232 -19.19 -12.16 1.95
N GLU A 233 -18.93 -11.05 1.26
CA GLU A 233 -17.87 -10.10 1.63
C GLU A 233 -18.12 -9.45 3.00
N LYS A 234 -19.37 -9.12 3.35
CA LYS A 234 -19.72 -8.63 4.71
C LYS A 234 -19.52 -9.70 5.79
N ILE A 235 -19.89 -10.95 5.53
CA ILE A 235 -19.68 -12.06 6.48
C ILE A 235 -18.18 -12.27 6.72
N ILE A 236 -17.38 -12.28 5.66
CA ILE A 236 -15.91 -12.37 5.75
C ILE A 236 -15.31 -11.18 6.52
N GLN A 237 -15.85 -9.97 6.36
CA GLN A 237 -15.37 -8.81 7.13
C GLN A 237 -15.74 -8.93 8.62
N LYS A 238 -16.99 -9.28 8.96
CA LYS A 238 -17.39 -9.57 10.35
C LYS A 238 -16.48 -10.61 11.01
N GLU A 239 -16.15 -11.68 10.30
CA GLU A 239 -15.27 -12.74 10.80
C GLU A 239 -13.84 -12.24 11.06
N LYS A 240 -13.29 -11.38 10.19
CA LYS A 240 -11.99 -10.71 10.43
C LYS A 240 -12.02 -9.78 11.64
N ASP A 241 -13.07 -8.97 11.75
CA ASP A 241 -13.25 -8.04 12.88
C ASP A 241 -13.41 -8.82 14.20
N TRP A 242 -14.09 -9.98 14.16
CA TRP A 242 -14.21 -10.91 15.29
C TRP A 242 -12.85 -11.53 15.68
N GLN A 243 -12.09 -12.06 14.73
CA GLN A 243 -10.74 -12.60 14.98
C GLN A 243 -9.74 -11.54 15.46
N GLN A 244 -9.95 -10.26 15.13
CA GLN A 244 -9.16 -9.16 15.67
C GLN A 244 -9.53 -8.89 17.14
N ARG A 245 -10.82 -8.83 17.47
CA ARG A 245 -11.31 -8.74 18.87
C ARG A 245 -10.83 -9.91 19.73
N GLU A 246 -10.80 -11.13 19.20
CA GLU A 246 -10.31 -12.32 19.92
C GLU A 246 -8.81 -12.21 20.26
N LYS A 247 -7.99 -11.67 19.36
CA LYS A 247 -6.56 -11.39 19.63
C LYS A 247 -6.38 -10.28 20.66
N GLU A 248 -7.19 -9.23 20.61
CA GLU A 248 -7.19 -8.14 21.60
C GLU A 248 -7.65 -8.64 22.97
N PHE A 249 -8.63 -9.54 23.01
CA PHE A 249 -9.08 -10.23 24.23
C PHE A 249 -7.94 -11.04 24.86
N VAL A 250 -7.28 -11.90 24.10
CA VAL A 250 -6.12 -12.70 24.58
C VAL A 250 -4.96 -11.78 25.01
N GLY A 251 -4.76 -10.64 24.34
CA GLY A 251 -3.82 -9.60 24.77
C GLY A 251 -4.17 -8.99 26.13
N LYS A 252 -5.44 -8.64 26.37
CA LYS A 252 -5.94 -8.15 27.67
C LYS A 252 -5.79 -9.22 28.76
N GLU A 253 -6.16 -10.47 28.49
CA GLU A 253 -6.11 -11.57 29.46
C GLU A 253 -4.67 -11.88 29.92
N ASN A 254 -3.71 -11.91 28.98
CA ASN A 254 -2.29 -12.04 29.32
C ASN A 254 -1.79 -10.87 30.19
N LYS A 255 -2.16 -9.62 29.86
CA LYS A 255 -1.77 -8.44 30.66
C LYS A 255 -2.36 -8.47 32.08
N ILE A 256 -3.59 -8.98 32.25
CA ILE A 256 -4.19 -9.19 33.58
C ILE A 256 -3.41 -10.26 34.37
N ASN A 257 -2.99 -11.34 33.72
CA ASN A 257 -2.17 -12.38 34.36
C ASN A 257 -0.79 -11.87 34.81
N ASP A 258 -0.14 -11.00 34.01
CA ASP A 258 1.13 -10.39 34.40
C ASP A 258 0.99 -9.36 35.54
N LEU A 259 -0.06 -8.53 35.52
CA LEU A 259 -0.36 -7.65 36.66
C LEU A 259 -0.66 -8.43 37.95
N ASN A 260 -1.35 -9.57 37.86
CA ASN A 260 -1.58 -10.44 39.02
C ASN A 260 -0.27 -11.04 39.58
N ARG A 261 0.72 -11.35 38.72
CA ARG A 261 2.07 -11.78 39.15
C ARG A 261 2.81 -10.65 39.86
N GLU A 262 2.79 -9.44 39.30
CA GLU A 262 3.42 -8.26 39.91
C GLU A 262 2.82 -7.95 41.30
N ILE A 263 1.49 -7.99 41.43
CA ILE A 263 0.78 -7.83 42.71
C ILE A 263 1.19 -8.92 43.72
N HIS A 264 1.50 -10.15 43.29
CA HIS A 264 2.01 -11.20 44.18
C HIS A 264 3.39 -10.85 44.73
N VAL A 265 4.33 -10.50 43.84
CA VAL A 265 5.71 -10.13 44.21
C VAL A 265 5.72 -8.89 45.12
N LEU A 266 4.85 -7.91 44.88
CA LEU A 266 4.71 -6.72 45.74
C LEU A 266 4.18 -7.07 47.14
N LYS A 267 3.25 -8.02 47.26
CA LYS A 267 2.77 -8.52 48.57
C LYS A 267 3.87 -9.23 49.34
N GLU A 268 4.60 -10.15 48.70
CA GLU A 268 5.73 -10.86 49.33
C GLU A 268 6.83 -9.89 49.80
N ARG A 269 7.13 -8.87 48.99
CA ARG A 269 8.09 -7.81 49.35
C ARG A 269 7.59 -6.94 50.51
N TYR A 270 6.30 -6.63 50.56
CA TYR A 270 5.68 -5.90 51.67
C TYR A 270 5.73 -6.69 52.98
N ASP A 271 5.39 -7.99 52.95
CA ASP A 271 5.43 -8.85 54.12
C ASP A 271 6.87 -9.06 54.63
N GLU A 272 7.87 -9.16 53.76
CA GLU A 272 9.27 -9.25 54.20
C GLU A 272 9.79 -7.91 54.76
N LEU A 273 9.40 -6.77 54.18
CA LEU A 273 9.70 -5.45 54.77
C LEU A 273 9.04 -5.27 56.14
N LYS A 274 7.81 -5.79 56.32
CA LYS A 274 7.13 -5.82 57.61
C LYS A 274 7.91 -6.67 58.63
N ARG A 275 8.31 -7.90 58.27
CA ARG A 275 9.18 -8.75 59.11
C ARG A 275 10.53 -8.09 59.43
N GLN A 276 11.14 -7.37 58.48
CA GLN A 276 12.36 -6.62 58.74
C GLN A 276 12.13 -5.52 59.79
N LYS A 277 11.06 -4.75 59.67
CA LYS A 277 10.68 -3.73 60.66
C LYS A 277 10.38 -4.34 62.02
N ASP A 278 9.64 -5.44 62.08
CA ASP A 278 9.31 -6.12 63.33
C ASP A 278 10.58 -6.66 64.03
N ARG A 279 11.54 -7.23 63.27
CA ARG A 279 12.86 -7.63 63.78
C ARG A 279 13.70 -6.45 64.26
N GLN A 280 13.72 -5.32 63.54
CA GLN A 280 14.39 -4.09 63.98
C GLN A 280 13.77 -3.53 65.27
N GLN A 281 12.45 -3.58 65.39
CA GLN A 281 11.74 -3.10 66.59
C GLN A 281 12.02 -4.01 67.80
N GLN A 282 12.13 -5.32 67.61
CA GLN A 282 12.60 -6.26 68.64
C GLN A 282 14.06 -6.00 69.05
N GLN A 283 14.96 -5.79 68.08
CA GLN A 283 16.36 -5.43 68.34
C GLN A 283 16.48 -4.13 69.15
N LEU A 284 15.71 -3.09 68.79
CA LEU A 284 15.72 -1.81 69.51
C LEU A 284 15.15 -1.95 70.93
N GLN A 285 14.13 -2.78 71.13
CA GLN A 285 13.59 -3.06 72.47
C GLN A 285 14.59 -3.83 73.35
N GLU A 286 15.32 -4.77 72.77
CA GLU A 286 16.39 -5.52 73.44
C GLU A 286 17.62 -4.65 73.75
N GLU A 287 18.02 -3.76 72.84
CA GLU A 287 19.07 -2.76 73.09
C GLU A 287 18.66 -1.79 74.21
N ILE A 288 17.42 -1.31 74.21
CA ILE A 288 16.86 -0.50 75.31
C ILE A 288 16.81 -1.28 76.63
N ARG A 289 16.62 -2.60 76.60
CA ARG A 289 16.69 -3.46 77.79
C ARG A 289 18.13 -3.58 78.31
N GLN A 290 19.07 -3.91 77.44
CA GLN A 290 20.49 -4.03 77.77
C GLN A 290 21.09 -2.70 78.26
N LEU A 291 20.70 -1.56 77.68
CA LEU A 291 21.12 -0.22 78.14
C LEU A 291 20.54 0.16 79.51
N LYS A 292 19.38 -0.39 79.90
CA LYS A 292 18.85 -0.23 81.28
C LYS A 292 19.58 -1.14 82.26
N GLU A 293 19.91 -2.37 81.86
CA GLU A 293 20.65 -3.33 82.67
C GLU A 293 22.10 -2.87 82.91
N SER A 294 22.79 -2.35 81.89
CA SER A 294 24.13 -1.76 82.03
C SER A 294 24.10 -0.37 82.69
N GLY A 295 23.06 0.43 82.45
CA GLY A 295 22.83 1.71 83.13
C GLY A 295 22.61 1.57 84.65
N ALA A 296 22.22 0.38 85.13
CA ALA A 296 22.15 0.06 86.56
C ALA A 296 23.52 -0.33 87.17
N GLN A 297 24.51 -0.69 86.35
CA GLN A 297 25.86 -1.09 86.77
C GLN A 297 26.91 0.02 86.57
N SER A 298 26.70 0.92 85.60
CA SER A 298 27.65 1.99 85.25
C SER A 298 27.47 3.26 86.09
N LYS A 299 27.61 3.15 87.43
CA LYS A 299 27.83 4.31 88.31
C LYS A 299 29.27 4.45 88.82
N ASP A 300 30.05 3.37 88.82
CA ASP A 300 31.41 3.33 89.40
C ASP A 300 32.43 2.73 88.42
N ALA A 301 32.69 3.42 87.30
CA ALA A 301 33.76 3.09 86.33
C ALA A 301 34.16 4.31 85.46
N ASP A 302 34.69 5.37 86.09
CA ASP A 302 35.31 6.50 85.38
C ASP A 302 36.79 6.21 85.03
N LYS A 303 37.24 6.67 83.85
CA LYS A 303 38.53 6.39 83.17
C LYS A 303 38.71 4.89 82.79
N ASP A 304 39.37 4.52 81.69
CA ASP A 304 40.51 5.18 81.02
C ASP A 304 40.74 4.64 79.57
N GLN A 305 41.82 5.12 78.93
CA GLN A 305 42.57 4.55 77.78
C GLN A 305 42.13 4.81 76.32
N LYS A 306 43.18 5.08 75.52
CA LYS A 306 43.19 5.42 74.10
C LYS A 306 43.24 4.18 73.20
N GLY A 307 42.30 4.09 72.26
CA GLY A 307 42.51 3.87 70.82
C GLY A 307 43.27 2.64 70.26
N LYS A 308 42.74 2.06 69.17
CA LYS A 308 43.50 1.18 68.26
C LYS A 308 42.95 1.25 66.82
N LYS A 309 43.76 0.91 65.81
CA LYS A 309 43.41 0.89 64.38
C LYS A 309 43.19 -0.54 63.85
N THR A 310 42.10 -0.73 63.12
CA THR A 310 41.81 -1.72 62.06
C THR A 310 40.74 -1.10 61.15
N GLY A 311 40.49 -1.54 59.91
CA GLY A 311 41.20 -2.49 59.03
C GLY A 311 40.39 -2.68 57.74
N PRO A 312 40.96 -2.64 56.53
CA PRO A 312 40.18 -2.66 55.30
C PRO A 312 39.71 -4.09 54.95
N GLY A 313 38.39 -4.29 54.88
CA GLY A 313 37.79 -5.54 54.41
C GLY A 313 37.83 -5.65 52.89
N SER A 314 38.27 -6.80 52.39
CA SER A 314 38.24 -7.14 50.96
C SER A 314 36.82 -7.44 50.50
N GLY A 315 36.24 -6.58 49.66
CA GLY A 315 34.93 -6.82 49.06
C GLY A 315 35.00 -7.85 47.93
N GLU A 316 34.29 -8.97 48.06
CA GLU A 316 34.13 -9.94 46.98
C GLU A 316 33.30 -9.34 45.83
N VAL A 317 33.92 -9.18 44.66
CA VAL A 317 33.23 -8.68 43.46
C VAL A 317 32.33 -9.79 42.90
N ASN A 318 31.07 -9.77 43.32
CA ASN A 318 30.04 -10.68 42.87
C ASN A 318 29.78 -10.48 41.35
N GLN A 319 30.34 -11.35 40.51
CA GLN A 319 30.23 -11.27 39.04
C GLN A 319 28.83 -11.69 38.53
N LYS A 320 27.80 -10.95 38.92
CA LYS A 320 26.55 -10.92 38.15
C LYS A 320 26.78 -10.01 36.94
N GLY A 321 27.05 -10.62 35.78
CA GLY A 321 27.19 -9.90 34.53
C GLY A 321 25.97 -9.03 34.26
N VAL A 322 26.18 -7.73 34.05
CA VAL A 322 25.13 -6.81 33.64
C VAL A 322 24.82 -7.09 32.18
N TYR A 323 23.70 -7.78 31.94
CA TYR A 323 23.15 -7.94 30.61
C TYR A 323 22.51 -6.61 30.20
N PHE A 324 23.15 -5.90 29.27
CA PHE A 324 22.52 -4.75 28.62
C PHE A 324 21.29 -5.20 27.84
N GLU A 325 20.18 -4.48 27.96
CA GLU A 325 19.03 -4.70 27.11
C GLU A 325 19.40 -4.33 25.65
N PRO A 326 18.96 -5.09 24.62
CA PRO A 326 19.35 -4.82 23.23
C PRO A 326 18.93 -3.45 22.68
N VAL A 327 18.13 -2.68 23.42
CA VAL A 327 17.76 -1.30 23.13
C VAL A 327 18.79 -0.30 23.68
N GLU A 328 19.43 -0.59 24.82
CA GLU A 328 20.46 0.27 25.41
C GLU A 328 21.70 0.35 24.53
N LEU A 329 22.04 -0.77 23.87
CA LEU A 329 23.12 -0.86 22.88
C LEU A 329 22.88 0.00 21.61
N LEU A 330 21.73 0.68 21.50
CA LEU A 330 21.36 1.56 20.39
C LEU A 330 21.56 3.05 20.69
N ASP A 331 22.06 3.42 21.88
CA ASP A 331 22.60 4.76 22.11
C ASP A 331 23.69 5.04 21.07
N VAL A 332 23.69 6.25 20.51
CA VAL A 332 24.70 6.72 19.54
C VAL A 332 26.13 6.43 20.02
N SER A 333 26.37 6.59 21.32
CA SER A 333 27.64 6.36 22.00
C SER A 333 28.05 4.90 21.91
N TYR A 334 27.16 3.97 22.30
CA TYR A 334 27.44 2.54 22.26
C TYR A 334 27.55 2.01 20.83
N VAL A 335 26.68 2.45 19.91
CA VAL A 335 26.76 2.04 18.50
C VAL A 335 28.09 2.45 17.86
N LYS A 336 28.57 3.67 18.14
CA LYS A 336 29.89 4.13 17.68
C LYS A 336 31.04 3.34 18.30
N VAL A 337 31.00 3.07 19.61
CA VAL A 337 32.03 2.27 20.29
C VAL A 337 32.04 0.84 19.74
N LEU A 338 30.88 0.21 19.52
CA LEU A 338 30.76 -1.12 18.94
C LEU A 338 31.28 -1.19 17.50
N LEU A 339 30.90 -0.25 16.63
CA LEU A 339 31.40 -0.22 15.25
C LEU A 339 32.89 0.16 15.16
N GLY A 340 33.36 1.05 16.03
CA GLY A 340 34.78 1.39 16.16
C GLY A 340 35.63 0.19 16.62
N ALA A 341 35.18 -0.51 17.66
CA ALA A 341 35.82 -1.74 18.13
C ALA A 341 35.79 -2.85 17.07
N ALA A 342 34.66 -3.05 16.40
CA ALA A 342 34.51 -4.00 15.28
C ALA A 342 35.39 -3.66 14.06
N LYS A 343 35.85 -2.41 13.93
CA LYS A 343 36.70 -1.91 12.83
C LYS A 343 38.19 -1.94 13.15
N TYR A 344 38.58 -1.59 14.37
CA TYR A 344 39.99 -1.41 14.78
C TYR A 344 40.50 -2.45 15.79
N CYS A 345 39.63 -3.02 16.62
CA CYS A 345 40.00 -3.90 17.74
C CYS A 345 39.58 -5.37 17.54
N ASP A 346 38.94 -5.71 16.41
CA ASP A 346 38.37 -7.03 16.12
C ASP A 346 39.03 -7.68 14.88
N PRO A 347 40.28 -8.16 14.97
CA PRO A 347 41.01 -8.72 13.83
C PRO A 347 40.39 -10.02 13.27
N LEU A 348 39.58 -10.72 14.07
CA LEU A 348 38.89 -11.96 13.68
C LEU A 348 37.45 -11.71 13.15
N HIS A 349 37.01 -10.45 13.18
CA HIS A 349 35.65 -10.01 12.83
C HIS A 349 34.56 -10.71 13.69
N THR A 350 34.87 -11.11 14.92
CA THR A 350 33.98 -11.84 15.84
C THR A 350 32.94 -10.91 16.49
N LEU A 351 33.37 -9.77 17.03
CA LEU A 351 32.48 -8.73 17.56
C LEU A 351 31.60 -8.17 16.43
N GLN A 352 32.18 -7.96 15.24
CA GLN A 352 31.47 -7.52 14.05
C GLN A 352 30.36 -8.51 13.61
N LYS A 353 30.65 -9.81 13.61
CA LYS A 353 29.67 -10.88 13.31
C LYS A 353 28.54 -10.96 14.33
N ALA A 354 28.79 -10.62 15.60
CA ALA A 354 27.76 -10.59 16.63
C ALA A 354 26.92 -9.29 16.59
N ALA A 355 27.56 -8.13 16.43
CA ALA A 355 26.91 -6.83 16.52
C ALA A 355 26.02 -6.49 15.30
N LEU A 356 26.44 -6.84 14.08
CA LEU A 356 25.67 -6.46 12.87
C LEU A 356 24.29 -7.15 12.77
N PRO A 357 24.12 -8.45 13.07
CA PRO A 357 22.79 -9.06 13.12
C PRO A 357 21.88 -8.38 14.14
N LEU A 358 22.37 -8.12 15.36
CA LEU A 358 21.64 -7.42 16.42
C LEU A 358 21.19 -6.03 15.96
N LEU A 359 22.11 -5.22 15.45
CA LEU A 359 21.83 -3.89 14.89
C LEU A 359 20.77 -3.97 13.77
N SER A 360 20.91 -4.92 12.85
CA SER A 360 19.97 -5.07 11.71
C SER A 360 18.55 -5.48 12.12
N GLY A 361 18.41 -6.23 13.22
CA GLY A 361 17.12 -6.60 13.80
C GLY A 361 16.51 -5.48 14.65
N ALA A 362 17.35 -4.76 15.39
CA ALA A 362 16.95 -3.69 16.30
C ALA A 362 16.53 -2.41 15.57
N VAL A 363 17.30 -1.96 14.57
CA VAL A 363 17.03 -0.77 13.76
C VAL A 363 15.63 -0.78 13.12
N ARG A 364 15.10 -1.96 12.81
CA ARG A 364 13.77 -2.15 12.22
C ARG A 364 12.62 -1.79 13.18
N LYS A 365 12.90 -1.75 14.49
CA LYS A 365 11.96 -1.41 15.57
C LYS A 365 12.09 0.04 16.06
N LEU A 366 13.15 0.75 15.66
CA LEU A 366 13.40 2.13 16.07
C LEU A 366 12.39 3.10 15.45
N GLU A 367 12.00 4.11 16.23
CA GLU A 367 11.24 5.26 15.75
C GLU A 367 12.05 6.10 14.75
N THR A 368 11.36 6.84 13.86
CA THR A 368 12.04 7.70 12.88
C THR A 368 12.97 8.72 13.54
N SER A 369 12.59 9.29 14.68
CA SER A 369 13.41 10.17 15.53
C SER A 369 14.78 9.54 15.88
N GLN A 370 14.77 8.30 16.37
CA GLN A 370 15.95 7.53 16.74
C GLN A 370 16.79 7.17 15.50
N LYS A 371 16.16 6.84 14.37
CA LYS A 371 16.86 6.58 13.10
C LYS A 371 17.55 7.84 12.56
N VAL A 372 16.93 9.03 12.67
CA VAL A 372 17.56 10.31 12.30
C VAL A 372 18.79 10.55 13.15
N LEU A 373 18.69 10.36 14.47
CA LEU A 373 19.79 10.53 15.41
C LEU A 373 20.96 9.55 15.15
N LEU A 374 20.67 8.29 14.79
CA LEU A 374 21.71 7.36 14.36
C LEU A 374 22.34 7.78 13.02
N CYS A 375 21.54 8.19 12.02
CA CYS A 375 22.06 8.63 10.72
C CYS A 375 22.95 9.87 10.84
N SER A 376 22.52 10.89 11.59
CA SER A 376 23.27 12.13 11.81
C SER A 376 24.58 11.91 12.57
N SER A 377 24.69 10.79 13.32
CA SER A 377 25.91 10.43 14.02
C SER A 377 27.06 9.99 13.09
N GLY A 378 26.78 9.61 11.83
CA GLY A 378 27.77 9.11 10.88
C GLY A 378 27.79 7.58 10.68
N ILE A 379 26.88 6.84 11.34
CA ILE A 379 26.78 5.37 11.27
C ILE A 379 26.78 4.80 9.84
N LEU A 380 26.25 5.56 8.87
CA LEU A 380 26.13 5.16 7.47
C LEU A 380 27.51 5.03 6.80
N ASP A 381 28.42 5.98 7.04
CA ASP A 381 29.79 5.95 6.50
C ASP A 381 30.67 4.89 7.21
N ASP A 382 30.39 4.55 8.47
CA ASP A 382 31.06 3.43 9.16
C ASP A 382 30.57 2.07 8.65
N LEU A 383 29.26 1.89 8.45
CA LEU A 383 28.70 0.69 7.81
C LEU A 383 29.18 0.55 6.35
N ALA A 384 29.29 1.63 5.59
CA ALA A 384 29.93 1.62 4.28
C ALA A 384 31.43 1.30 4.34
N SER A 385 32.16 1.79 5.35
CA SER A 385 33.57 1.42 5.56
C SER A 385 33.72 -0.07 5.87
N VAL A 386 32.77 -0.64 6.63
CA VAL A 386 32.67 -2.09 6.90
C VAL A 386 32.46 -2.90 5.61
N LEU A 387 31.57 -2.44 4.74
CA LEU A 387 31.29 -3.09 3.45
C LEU A 387 32.51 -3.04 2.51
N ASP A 388 33.14 -1.86 2.38
CA ASP A 388 34.29 -1.67 1.48
C ASP A 388 35.52 -2.47 1.94
N ASN A 389 35.81 -2.45 3.25
CA ASN A 389 36.86 -3.29 3.85
C ASN A 389 36.65 -4.79 3.59
N LYS A 390 35.39 -5.24 3.46
CA LYS A 390 35.10 -6.65 3.14
C LYS A 390 35.17 -6.97 1.65
N MET A 391 34.76 -6.05 0.77
CA MET A 391 35.01 -6.18 -0.66
C MET A 391 36.51 -6.18 -1.01
N GLU A 392 37.35 -5.46 -0.25
CA GLU A 392 38.80 -5.44 -0.48
C GLU A 392 39.54 -6.68 0.04
N LYS A 393 39.17 -7.21 1.22
CA LYS A 393 39.80 -8.40 1.81
C LYS A 393 39.40 -9.70 1.08
N ASP A 394 38.11 -9.88 0.82
CA ASP A 394 37.57 -11.18 0.40
C ASP A 394 37.59 -11.33 -1.15
N LYS A 395 38.59 -10.75 -1.84
CA LYS A 395 38.74 -10.80 -3.32
C LYS A 395 38.87 -12.21 -3.90
N THR A 396 39.25 -13.19 -3.10
CA THR A 396 39.44 -14.59 -3.49
C THR A 396 38.23 -15.49 -3.19
N GLN A 397 37.20 -14.98 -2.51
CA GLN A 397 35.97 -15.71 -2.17
C GLN A 397 34.78 -14.75 -2.24
N HIS A 398 33.90 -14.89 -3.25
CA HIS A 398 32.83 -13.93 -3.60
C HIS A 398 32.33 -13.06 -2.42
N PRO A 399 32.79 -11.79 -2.30
CA PRO A 399 32.64 -11.00 -1.07
C PRO A 399 31.19 -10.67 -0.73
N ALA A 400 30.31 -10.68 -1.75
CA ALA A 400 28.88 -10.47 -1.58
C ALA A 400 28.21 -11.50 -0.65
N PHE A 401 28.74 -12.72 -0.50
CA PHE A 401 28.06 -13.81 0.20
C PHE A 401 28.43 -13.95 1.68
N SER A 402 29.14 -12.95 2.23
CA SER A 402 29.39 -12.87 3.66
C SER A 402 28.15 -12.41 4.43
N ALA A 403 27.74 -13.16 5.46
CA ALA A 403 26.66 -12.75 6.37
C ALA A 403 26.91 -11.38 7.04
N THR A 404 28.17 -10.92 7.08
CA THR A 404 28.57 -9.57 7.48
C THR A 404 28.02 -8.50 6.52
N VAL A 405 28.13 -8.72 5.21
CA VAL A 405 27.61 -7.84 4.16
C VAL A 405 26.08 -7.83 4.21
N GLU A 406 25.45 -8.99 4.32
CA GLU A 406 23.98 -9.09 4.42
C GLU A 406 23.43 -8.35 5.63
N SER A 407 24.05 -8.51 6.81
CA SER A 407 23.62 -7.85 8.04
C SER A 407 23.84 -6.33 7.98
N ALA A 408 24.97 -5.86 7.43
CA ALA A 408 25.22 -4.44 7.22
C ALA A 408 24.21 -3.82 6.24
N CYS A 409 23.92 -4.49 5.11
CA CYS A 409 22.91 -4.03 4.16
C CYS A 409 21.50 -4.00 4.80
N LYS A 410 21.12 -5.01 5.59
CA LYS A 410 19.83 -5.03 6.31
C LYS A 410 19.72 -3.92 7.37
N ALA A 411 20.83 -3.52 8.00
CA ALA A 411 20.89 -2.38 8.91
C ALA A 411 20.73 -1.05 8.15
N LEU A 412 21.44 -0.86 7.03
CA LEU A 412 21.32 0.33 6.17
C LEU A 412 19.91 0.49 5.60
N ASP A 413 19.30 -0.58 5.09
CA ASP A 413 17.91 -0.57 4.62
C ASP A 413 16.94 -0.17 5.74
N GLY A 414 17.13 -0.72 6.94
CA GLY A 414 16.30 -0.41 8.11
C GLY A 414 16.44 1.04 8.61
N LEU A 415 17.65 1.60 8.56
CA LEU A 415 17.94 3.00 8.94
C LEU A 415 17.29 4.00 8.00
N LEU A 416 17.30 3.70 6.70
CA LEU A 416 16.73 4.55 5.65
C LEU A 416 15.22 4.33 5.47
N LYS A 417 14.68 3.18 5.91
CA LYS A 417 13.25 2.88 5.82
C LYS A 417 12.44 3.86 6.67
N ASP A 418 11.53 4.57 6.00
CA ASP A 418 10.57 5.52 6.58
C ASP A 418 11.27 6.68 7.33
N ASN A 419 12.48 7.02 6.86
CA ASN A 419 13.36 8.02 7.46
C ASN A 419 13.77 9.09 6.44
N LYS A 420 12.93 10.12 6.31
CA LYS A 420 13.12 11.21 5.34
C LYS A 420 14.36 12.06 5.62
N GLU A 421 14.55 12.45 6.87
CA GLU A 421 15.67 13.30 7.30
C GLU A 421 17.00 12.52 7.32
N GLY A 422 16.97 11.20 7.49
CA GLY A 422 18.13 10.32 7.36
C GLY A 422 18.81 10.36 5.99
N VAL A 423 18.05 10.62 4.91
CA VAL A 423 18.56 10.64 3.53
C VAL A 423 19.71 11.63 3.35
N GLN A 424 19.67 12.80 3.99
CA GLN A 424 20.71 13.82 3.80
C GLN A 424 22.10 13.35 4.25
N TYR A 425 22.17 12.49 5.26
CA TYR A 425 23.41 11.91 5.77
C TYR A 425 23.92 10.73 4.92
N ALA A 426 23.07 10.17 4.06
CA ALA A 426 23.43 9.08 3.14
C ALA A 426 24.03 9.56 1.80
N LEU A 427 23.99 10.87 1.52
CA LEU A 427 24.46 11.45 0.26
C LEU A 427 25.98 11.72 0.23
N SER A 428 26.72 11.06 1.13
CA SER A 428 28.18 10.93 1.08
C SER A 428 28.59 10.25 -0.24
N LYS A 429 29.47 10.91 -1.02
CA LYS A 429 30.04 10.32 -2.27
C LYS A 429 30.68 8.96 -1.99
N LYS A 430 31.29 8.79 -0.81
CA LYS A 430 31.88 7.53 -0.35
C LYS A 430 30.80 6.47 -0.13
N PHE A 431 29.76 6.77 0.65
CA PHE A 431 28.63 5.86 0.90
C PHE A 431 28.02 5.36 -0.42
N ILE A 432 27.66 6.27 -1.32
CA ILE A 432 27.06 5.92 -2.61
C ILE A 432 28.02 5.09 -3.47
N SER A 433 29.31 5.45 -3.52
CA SER A 433 30.31 4.68 -4.27
C SER A 433 30.48 3.25 -3.76
N VAL A 434 30.37 3.01 -2.45
CA VAL A 434 30.45 1.66 -1.86
C VAL A 434 29.22 0.83 -2.23
N ILE A 435 28.01 1.38 -2.11
CA ILE A 435 26.79 0.64 -2.46
C ILE A 435 26.73 0.35 -3.97
N ARG A 436 27.17 1.27 -4.82
CA ARG A 436 27.34 1.04 -6.26
C ARG A 436 28.35 -0.09 -6.56
N LYS A 437 29.56 -0.02 -5.99
CA LYS A 437 30.60 -1.05 -6.12
C LYS A 437 30.07 -2.43 -5.73
N LEU A 438 29.33 -2.50 -4.62
CA LEU A 438 28.73 -3.74 -4.13
C LEU A 438 27.71 -4.33 -5.13
N LEU A 439 26.81 -3.51 -5.70
CA LEU A 439 25.87 -3.93 -6.76
C LEU A 439 26.58 -4.41 -8.03
N SER A 440 27.66 -3.74 -8.44
CA SER A 440 28.45 -4.20 -9.60
C SER A 440 29.14 -5.55 -9.33
N THR A 441 29.58 -5.84 -8.09
CA THR A 441 30.17 -7.15 -7.76
C THR A 441 29.16 -8.29 -7.67
N SER A 442 27.94 -8.05 -7.18
CA SER A 442 26.90 -9.10 -7.11
C SER A 442 26.39 -9.52 -8.50
N ALA A 443 26.43 -8.60 -9.47
CA ALA A 443 26.15 -8.90 -10.88
C ALA A 443 27.18 -9.85 -11.54
N GLN A 444 28.47 -9.67 -11.27
CA GLN A 444 29.54 -10.43 -11.93
C GLN A 444 29.58 -11.91 -11.49
N GLY A 445 29.25 -12.19 -10.23
CA GLY A 445 29.28 -13.57 -9.69
C GLY A 445 28.37 -14.55 -10.42
N GLN A 446 27.20 -14.11 -10.90
CA GLN A 446 26.24 -14.97 -11.60
C GLN A 446 26.77 -15.48 -12.96
N GLN A 447 27.74 -14.80 -13.59
CA GLN A 447 28.21 -15.14 -14.93
C GLN A 447 29.37 -16.15 -14.97
N GLN A 448 30.13 -16.30 -13.89
CA GLN A 448 31.31 -17.17 -13.87
C GLN A 448 31.00 -18.63 -13.51
N GLY A 449 29.90 -18.90 -12.79
CA GLY A 449 29.54 -20.25 -12.35
C GLY A 449 29.03 -21.20 -13.44
N SER A 450 28.74 -20.70 -14.65
CA SER A 450 28.07 -21.45 -15.73
C SER A 450 28.99 -21.91 -16.87
N SER A 451 30.27 -21.54 -16.87
CA SER A 451 31.18 -21.74 -18.00
C SER A 451 32.23 -22.84 -17.82
N SER A 452 32.35 -23.43 -16.63
CA SER A 452 33.48 -24.30 -16.24
C SER A 452 33.19 -25.80 -16.19
N SER A 453 31.96 -26.24 -16.52
CA SER A 453 31.53 -27.65 -16.47
C SER A 453 31.12 -28.20 -17.84
N SER A 454 32.10 -28.42 -18.73
CA SER A 454 31.93 -29.00 -20.07
C SER A 454 31.60 -30.51 -20.08
N GLY A 455 30.71 -30.96 -19.19
CA GLY A 455 30.60 -32.35 -18.73
C GLY A 455 29.19 -32.96 -18.73
N SER A 456 28.46 -32.86 -19.84
CA SER A 456 27.36 -33.75 -20.29
C SER A 456 26.12 -34.04 -19.40
N THR A 457 26.11 -33.81 -18.08
CA THR A 457 24.95 -34.10 -17.22
C THR A 457 24.04 -32.88 -17.06
N ILE A 458 22.78 -33.02 -17.48
CA ILE A 458 21.73 -32.03 -17.25
C ILE A 458 21.38 -32.06 -15.76
N SER A 459 22.07 -31.23 -14.98
CA SER A 459 21.76 -31.01 -13.57
C SER A 459 20.39 -30.32 -13.46
N THR A 460 19.42 -31.03 -12.88
CA THR A 460 18.13 -30.43 -12.48
C THR A 460 18.40 -29.31 -11.48
N ALA A 461 17.82 -28.13 -11.71
CA ALA A 461 18.08 -26.91 -10.94
C ALA A 461 18.16 -27.19 -9.43
N SER A 462 19.35 -27.01 -8.85
CA SER A 462 19.63 -27.28 -7.45
C SER A 462 18.89 -26.30 -6.55
N ASP A 463 18.12 -26.81 -5.58
CA ASP A 463 17.35 -26.01 -4.63
C ASP A 463 18.24 -25.35 -3.53
N ASP A 464 19.50 -25.04 -3.86
CA ASP A 464 20.56 -24.63 -2.95
C ASP A 464 20.16 -23.36 -2.15
N PRO A 465 20.24 -23.39 -0.80
CA PRO A 465 19.89 -22.22 0.00
C PRO A 465 20.79 -21.00 -0.25
N ARG A 466 22.00 -21.19 -0.79
CA ARG A 466 22.93 -20.10 -1.11
C ARG A 466 22.38 -19.21 -2.22
N ASP A 467 21.83 -19.77 -3.30
CA ASP A 467 21.30 -18.98 -4.42
C ASP A 467 20.13 -18.08 -3.99
N LYS A 468 19.28 -18.59 -3.09
CA LYS A 468 18.18 -17.82 -2.47
C LYS A 468 18.70 -16.69 -1.57
N GLN A 469 19.86 -16.87 -0.94
CA GLN A 469 20.55 -15.82 -0.18
C GLN A 469 21.17 -14.75 -1.10
N VAL A 470 21.73 -15.15 -2.25
CA VAL A 470 22.28 -14.22 -3.26
C VAL A 470 21.21 -13.23 -3.73
N ILE A 471 20.07 -13.73 -4.21
CA ILE A 471 19.02 -12.88 -4.79
C ILE A 471 18.37 -12.01 -3.71
N GLY A 472 18.09 -12.59 -2.54
CA GLY A 472 17.59 -11.87 -1.38
C GLY A 472 18.48 -10.70 -0.96
N LEU A 473 19.81 -10.86 -1.03
CA LEU A 473 20.75 -9.77 -0.78
C LEU A 473 20.78 -8.74 -1.91
N LYS A 474 20.76 -9.16 -3.19
CA LYS A 474 20.73 -8.23 -4.34
C LYS A 474 19.56 -7.25 -4.21
N ARG A 475 18.37 -7.75 -3.85
CA ARG A 475 17.20 -6.90 -3.54
C ARG A 475 17.48 -5.86 -2.46
N VAL A 476 18.07 -6.24 -1.32
CA VAL A 476 18.38 -5.31 -0.22
C VAL A 476 19.42 -4.26 -0.63
N GLN A 477 20.37 -4.61 -1.51
CA GLN A 477 21.33 -3.65 -2.07
C GLN A 477 20.62 -2.61 -2.96
N VAL A 478 19.64 -3.03 -3.79
CA VAL A 478 18.81 -2.11 -4.59
C VAL A 478 17.91 -1.25 -3.72
N SER A 479 17.26 -1.82 -2.71
CA SER A 479 16.29 -1.10 -1.86
C SER A 479 16.94 0.03 -1.04
N ILE A 480 18.21 -0.12 -0.62
CA ILE A 480 19.00 0.96 -0.01
C ILE A 480 19.03 2.20 -0.92
N LEU A 481 19.41 2.05 -2.19
CA LEU A 481 19.46 3.18 -3.14
C LEU A 481 18.05 3.66 -3.50
N ALA A 482 17.08 2.75 -3.64
CA ALA A 482 15.71 3.11 -3.96
C ALA A 482 15.09 4.02 -2.89
N ARG A 483 15.32 3.74 -1.59
CA ARG A 483 14.87 4.60 -0.48
C ARG A 483 15.41 6.02 -0.54
N LEU A 484 16.65 6.21 -0.98
CA LEU A 484 17.22 7.55 -1.16
C LEU A 484 16.46 8.35 -2.22
N THR A 485 15.95 7.70 -3.28
CA THR A 485 15.10 8.36 -4.28
C THR A 485 13.68 8.59 -3.77
N VAL A 486 13.08 7.63 -3.06
CA VAL A 486 11.69 7.69 -2.57
C VAL A 486 11.55 8.81 -1.54
N HIS A 487 12.41 8.81 -0.52
CA HIS A 487 12.34 9.73 0.60
C HIS A 487 13.09 11.06 0.33
N GLY A 488 14.09 11.06 -0.57
CA GLY A 488 14.83 12.27 -0.93
C GLY A 488 13.99 13.31 -1.67
N ASN A 489 14.33 14.58 -1.48
CA ASN A 489 13.79 15.69 -2.26
C ASN A 489 14.40 15.73 -3.69
N ASP A 490 13.97 16.69 -4.50
CA ASP A 490 14.32 16.71 -5.91
C ASP A 490 15.79 17.17 -6.14
N GLU A 491 16.36 18.02 -5.27
CA GLU A 491 17.79 18.35 -5.24
C GLU A 491 18.68 17.16 -4.82
N GLN A 492 18.21 16.31 -3.92
CA GLN A 492 18.91 15.11 -3.46
C GLN A 492 18.90 14.03 -4.56
N ARG A 493 17.82 13.94 -5.35
CA ARG A 493 17.76 13.07 -6.54
C ARG A 493 18.75 13.50 -7.62
N ASP A 494 18.89 14.81 -7.87
CA ASP A 494 19.96 15.36 -8.71
C ASP A 494 21.38 14.95 -8.24
N GLN A 495 21.62 14.88 -6.93
CA GLN A 495 22.91 14.43 -6.39
C GLN A 495 23.14 12.92 -6.64
N LEU A 496 22.12 12.08 -6.49
CA LEU A 496 22.19 10.65 -6.81
C LEU A 496 22.54 10.41 -8.29
N VAL A 497 21.97 11.20 -9.22
CA VAL A 497 22.35 11.19 -10.64
C VAL A 497 23.82 11.55 -10.84
N LYS A 498 24.29 12.64 -10.21
CA LYS A 498 25.72 13.05 -10.24
C LYS A 498 26.68 12.03 -9.63
N PHE A 499 26.19 11.09 -8.82
CA PHE A 499 26.95 9.95 -8.30
C PHE A 499 26.81 8.66 -9.13
N GLY A 500 26.13 8.71 -10.29
CA GLY A 500 25.95 7.59 -11.23
C GLY A 500 24.95 6.52 -10.76
N VAL A 501 24.05 6.86 -9.84
CA VAL A 501 23.02 5.94 -9.32
C VAL A 501 22.00 5.59 -10.41
N LEU A 502 21.68 6.55 -11.29
CA LEU A 502 20.76 6.34 -12.42
C LEU A 502 21.29 5.26 -13.38
N THR A 503 22.56 5.37 -13.79
CA THR A 503 23.27 4.36 -14.59
C THR A 503 23.23 2.98 -13.92
N THR A 504 23.42 2.93 -12.60
CA THR A 504 23.46 1.67 -11.83
C THR A 504 22.11 0.95 -11.83
N PHE A 505 20.99 1.67 -11.70
CA PHE A 505 19.67 1.05 -11.85
C PHE A 505 19.43 0.54 -13.27
N VAL A 506 19.91 1.26 -14.30
CA VAL A 506 19.81 0.82 -15.69
C VAL A 506 20.66 -0.43 -15.98
N GLU A 507 21.86 -0.54 -15.39
CA GLU A 507 22.68 -1.75 -15.44
C GLU A 507 21.92 -2.94 -14.85
N ILE A 508 21.25 -2.77 -13.70
CA ILE A 508 20.42 -3.80 -13.06
C ILE A 508 19.26 -4.22 -13.97
N LEU A 509 18.47 -3.28 -14.50
CA LEU A 509 17.37 -3.61 -15.43
C LEU A 509 17.88 -4.35 -16.69
N SER A 510 19.04 -3.94 -17.20
CA SER A 510 19.67 -4.54 -18.39
C SER A 510 20.19 -5.96 -18.14
N GLN A 511 20.59 -6.27 -16.90
CA GLN A 511 20.95 -7.62 -16.46
C GLN A 511 19.69 -8.47 -16.26
N GLU A 512 18.69 -7.98 -15.52
CA GLU A 512 17.50 -8.79 -15.22
C GLU A 512 16.63 -9.07 -16.44
N ASN A 513 16.67 -8.22 -17.48
CA ASN A 513 16.05 -8.56 -18.76
C ASN A 513 16.76 -9.73 -19.47
N LYS A 514 18.10 -9.81 -19.41
CA LYS A 514 18.86 -10.95 -19.95
C LYS A 514 18.61 -12.22 -19.14
N ASN A 515 18.67 -12.12 -17.81
CA ASN A 515 18.36 -13.22 -16.89
C ASN A 515 16.93 -13.75 -17.13
N ALA A 516 15.93 -12.87 -17.21
CA ALA A 516 14.53 -13.25 -17.44
C ALA A 516 14.29 -13.87 -18.83
N GLN A 517 15.02 -13.44 -19.86
CA GLN A 517 14.97 -14.08 -21.19
C GLN A 517 15.59 -15.49 -21.16
N GLN A 518 16.70 -15.69 -20.45
CA GLN A 518 17.33 -17.01 -20.28
C GLN A 518 16.48 -17.96 -19.43
N SER A 519 15.96 -17.52 -18.28
CA SER A 519 15.13 -18.34 -17.39
C SER A 519 13.81 -18.80 -18.04
N ARG A 520 13.25 -18.01 -18.98
CA ARG A 520 12.08 -18.40 -19.79
C ARG A 520 12.34 -19.61 -20.68
N LEU A 521 13.56 -19.78 -21.18
CA LEU A 521 13.97 -20.95 -21.97
C LEU A 521 14.07 -22.22 -21.12
N LEU A 522 14.34 -22.06 -19.82
CA LEU A 522 14.61 -23.13 -18.86
C LEU A 522 13.42 -23.51 -17.96
N LEU A 523 12.28 -22.79 -18.07
CA LEU A 523 11.05 -23.02 -17.28
C LEU A 523 11.28 -23.06 -15.74
N SER A 524 12.30 -22.37 -15.24
CA SER A 524 12.72 -22.46 -13.83
C SER A 524 11.86 -21.60 -12.89
N LYS A 525 11.65 -22.08 -11.65
CA LYS A 525 10.85 -21.41 -10.61
C LYS A 525 11.55 -20.24 -9.89
N GLY A 526 12.72 -19.80 -10.35
CA GLY A 526 13.52 -18.78 -9.64
C GLY A 526 13.09 -17.32 -9.87
N ALA A 527 12.31 -17.06 -10.93
CA ALA A 527 12.16 -15.72 -11.51
C ALA A 527 11.46 -14.67 -10.63
N ASP A 528 10.73 -15.07 -9.59
CA ASP A 528 9.90 -14.15 -8.80
C ASP A 528 10.72 -13.27 -7.81
N GLN A 529 11.95 -13.66 -7.46
CA GLN A 529 12.78 -12.85 -6.54
C GLN A 529 13.52 -11.69 -7.23
N ASP A 530 14.04 -11.90 -8.44
CA ASP A 530 14.73 -10.86 -9.23
C ASP A 530 13.76 -9.71 -9.59
N GLU A 531 12.48 -10.03 -9.77
CA GLU A 531 11.45 -9.06 -10.12
C GLU A 531 11.20 -8.01 -9.03
N ALA A 532 11.43 -8.34 -7.76
CA ALA A 532 11.36 -7.36 -6.69
C ALA A 532 12.51 -6.33 -6.79
N ALA A 533 13.71 -6.75 -7.20
CA ALA A 533 14.82 -5.83 -7.47
C ALA A 533 14.55 -4.98 -8.74
N VAL A 534 13.89 -5.55 -9.76
CA VAL A 534 13.39 -4.79 -10.92
C VAL A 534 12.37 -3.73 -10.50
N SER A 535 11.41 -4.09 -9.62
CA SER A 535 10.39 -3.16 -9.09
C SER A 535 11.03 -2.01 -8.32
N ASP A 536 11.91 -2.31 -7.35
CA ASP A 536 12.65 -1.31 -6.56
C ASP A 536 13.47 -0.36 -7.48
N ALA A 537 14.14 -0.89 -8.50
CA ALA A 537 14.90 -0.10 -9.49
C ALA A 537 14.00 0.77 -10.40
N VAL A 538 12.88 0.24 -10.91
CA VAL A 538 11.92 0.99 -11.72
C VAL A 538 11.29 2.14 -10.93
N ILE A 539 10.90 1.89 -9.68
CA ILE A 539 10.38 2.92 -8.76
C ILE A 539 11.45 3.99 -8.54
N ALA A 540 12.70 3.60 -8.35
CA ALA A 540 13.79 4.54 -8.11
C ALA A 540 14.11 5.44 -9.31
N ILE A 541 14.18 4.87 -10.52
CA ILE A 541 14.33 5.64 -11.76
C ILE A 541 13.14 6.59 -11.95
N ASN A 542 11.89 6.13 -11.73
CA ASN A 542 10.71 6.99 -11.88
C ASN A 542 10.71 8.16 -10.88
N ASN A 543 11.22 7.98 -9.66
CA ASN A 543 11.38 9.07 -8.68
C ASN A 543 12.45 10.08 -9.08
N ILE A 544 13.60 9.63 -9.58
CA ILE A 544 14.67 10.49 -10.13
C ILE A 544 14.14 11.30 -11.32
N VAL A 545 13.48 10.64 -12.28
CA VAL A 545 12.86 11.28 -13.45
C VAL A 545 11.76 12.26 -13.02
N LEU A 546 10.94 11.94 -12.02
CA LEU A 546 9.96 12.89 -11.48
C LEU A 546 10.61 14.14 -10.88
N GLY A 547 11.75 14.01 -10.19
CA GLY A 547 12.50 15.16 -9.67
C GLY A 547 13.04 16.06 -10.79
N GLY A 548 13.69 15.46 -11.79
CA GLY A 548 14.14 16.16 -12.99
C GLY A 548 13.00 16.85 -13.75
N ALA A 549 11.82 16.22 -13.84
CA ALA A 549 10.65 16.76 -14.52
C ALA A 549 9.98 17.94 -13.77
N ARG A 550 10.14 18.03 -12.44
CA ARG A 550 9.66 19.17 -11.63
C ARG A 550 10.62 20.35 -11.64
N ARG A 551 11.92 20.09 -11.57
CA ARG A 551 12.98 21.13 -11.47
C ARG A 551 13.40 21.72 -12.82
N SER A 552 12.75 21.32 -13.92
CA SER A 552 13.04 21.82 -15.26
C SER A 552 11.76 22.22 -16.01
N ASP A 553 11.87 23.30 -16.80
CA ASP A 553 10.82 23.85 -17.67
C ASP A 553 10.06 22.75 -18.44
N PRO A 554 8.72 22.64 -18.26
CA PRO A 554 7.95 21.58 -18.90
C PRO A 554 7.97 21.63 -20.43
N SER A 555 8.26 22.80 -21.01
CA SER A 555 8.35 23.01 -22.46
C SER A 555 9.66 22.51 -23.06
N LYS A 556 10.62 22.07 -22.23
CA LYS A 556 11.94 21.59 -22.65
C LYS A 556 12.08 20.08 -22.48
N GLN A 557 12.98 19.50 -23.26
CA GLN A 557 13.43 18.11 -23.13
C GLN A 557 13.75 17.78 -21.67
N HIS A 558 13.47 16.54 -21.25
CA HIS A 558 13.75 16.10 -19.88
C HIS A 558 15.28 16.08 -19.62
N PRO A 559 15.79 16.63 -18.50
CA PRO A 559 17.23 16.79 -18.27
C PRO A 559 18.00 15.47 -18.23
N TYR A 560 17.36 14.36 -17.86
CA TYR A 560 17.96 13.02 -17.83
C TYR A 560 17.66 12.17 -19.07
N LEU A 561 16.99 12.71 -20.10
CA LEU A 561 16.77 11.95 -21.34
C LEU A 561 18.10 11.58 -22.04
N PRO A 562 19.08 12.50 -22.23
CA PRO A 562 20.35 12.14 -22.87
C PRO A 562 21.15 11.08 -22.10
N GLU A 563 21.16 11.12 -20.76
CA GLU A 563 21.85 10.10 -19.95
C GLU A 563 21.16 8.73 -20.07
N MET A 564 19.82 8.71 -20.07
CA MET A 564 19.04 7.48 -20.28
C MET A 564 19.16 6.92 -21.69
N GLU A 565 19.45 7.75 -22.70
CA GLU A 565 19.77 7.30 -24.05
C GLU A 565 21.18 6.69 -24.10
N VAL A 566 22.19 7.36 -23.52
CA VAL A 566 23.59 6.88 -23.48
C VAL A 566 23.72 5.53 -22.77
N CYS A 567 23.01 5.31 -21.65
CA CYS A 567 23.03 4.01 -20.96
C CYS A 567 22.00 2.99 -21.46
N SER A 568 21.26 3.27 -22.56
CA SER A 568 20.17 2.42 -23.08
C SER A 568 19.02 2.16 -22.08
N GLY A 569 18.89 2.99 -21.06
CA GLY A 569 17.92 2.83 -19.97
C GLY A 569 16.46 2.88 -20.40
N ILE A 570 16.17 3.58 -21.50
CA ILE A 570 14.80 3.63 -22.07
C ILE A 570 14.39 2.29 -22.65
N ASP A 571 15.29 1.60 -23.36
CA ASP A 571 15.04 0.26 -23.90
C ASP A 571 15.03 -0.80 -22.80
N ALA A 572 15.88 -0.66 -21.78
CA ALA A 572 15.83 -1.52 -20.59
C ALA A 572 14.49 -1.39 -19.83
N LEU A 573 13.97 -0.17 -19.68
CA LEU A 573 12.61 0.07 -19.18
C LEU A 573 11.56 -0.54 -20.11
N TYR A 574 11.63 -0.30 -21.43
CA TYR A 574 10.61 -0.77 -22.36
C TYR A 574 10.52 -2.30 -22.45
N GLU A 575 11.64 -3.03 -22.37
CA GLU A 575 11.60 -4.50 -22.30
C GLU A 575 10.95 -4.99 -20.99
N VAL A 576 11.14 -4.33 -19.84
CA VAL A 576 10.39 -4.65 -18.61
C VAL A 576 8.89 -4.45 -18.80
N PHE A 577 8.48 -3.33 -19.41
CA PHE A 577 7.07 -3.06 -19.74
C PHE A 577 6.49 -4.14 -20.67
N SER A 578 7.12 -4.37 -21.82
CA SER A 578 6.64 -5.35 -22.81
C SER A 578 6.74 -6.79 -22.32
N ARG A 579 7.65 -7.12 -21.40
CA ARG A 579 7.70 -8.42 -20.70
C ARG A 579 6.42 -8.64 -19.88
N ILE A 580 6.08 -7.70 -19.00
CA ILE A 580 4.89 -7.81 -18.14
C ILE A 580 3.58 -7.79 -18.96
N THR A 581 3.52 -7.02 -20.05
CA THR A 581 2.38 -7.04 -21.00
C THR A 581 2.16 -8.45 -21.58
N ARG A 582 3.22 -9.04 -22.17
CA ARG A 582 3.18 -10.39 -22.78
C ARG A 582 2.79 -11.49 -21.79
N ASP A 583 3.16 -11.34 -20.52
CA ASP A 583 2.83 -12.32 -19.48
C ASP A 583 1.34 -12.23 -19.10
N LYS A 584 0.80 -11.02 -18.93
CA LYS A 584 -0.64 -10.80 -18.69
C LYS A 584 -1.53 -11.28 -19.84
N GLU A 585 -1.05 -11.17 -21.08
CA GLU A 585 -1.75 -11.70 -22.26
C GLU A 585 -1.83 -13.23 -22.20
N LYS A 586 -0.70 -13.91 -21.96
CA LYS A 586 -0.65 -15.36 -21.76
C LYS A 586 -1.47 -15.84 -20.55
N GLU A 587 -1.56 -15.04 -19.49
CA GLU A 587 -2.40 -15.35 -18.32
C GLU A 587 -3.88 -15.35 -18.71
N LYS A 588 -4.35 -14.33 -19.44
CA LYS A 588 -5.72 -14.28 -19.99
C LYS A 588 -6.00 -15.44 -20.97
N GLU A 589 -5.04 -15.80 -21.82
CA GLU A 589 -5.18 -16.97 -22.72
C GLU A 589 -5.32 -18.29 -21.95
N ASN A 590 -4.55 -18.48 -20.87
CA ASN A 590 -4.63 -19.69 -20.04
C ASN A 590 -5.93 -19.75 -19.23
N GLU A 591 -6.41 -18.61 -18.72
CA GLU A 591 -7.72 -18.48 -18.07
C GLU A 591 -8.86 -18.82 -19.04
N GLN A 592 -8.85 -18.28 -20.26
CA GLN A 592 -9.82 -18.62 -21.32
C GLN A 592 -9.77 -20.11 -21.72
N ARG A 593 -8.62 -20.76 -21.60
CA ARG A 593 -8.44 -22.21 -21.83
C ARG A 593 -8.85 -23.07 -20.61
N GLY A 594 -9.44 -22.48 -19.58
CA GLY A 594 -9.84 -23.18 -18.35
C GLY A 594 -8.66 -23.65 -17.48
N LYS A 595 -7.42 -23.31 -17.84
CA LYS A 595 -6.23 -23.62 -17.05
C LYS A 595 -6.07 -22.57 -15.95
N ARG A 596 -6.97 -22.62 -14.97
CA ARG A 596 -6.94 -21.74 -13.81
C ARG A 596 -5.70 -22.03 -12.95
N ILE A 597 -4.64 -21.25 -13.16
CA ILE A 597 -3.44 -21.30 -12.33
C ILE A 597 -3.80 -20.67 -10.98
N GLU A 598 -3.72 -21.46 -9.90
CA GLU A 598 -3.85 -20.95 -8.53
C GLU A 598 -2.62 -20.11 -8.18
N ARG A 599 -2.71 -18.80 -8.48
CA ARG A 599 -1.78 -17.80 -7.97
C ARG A 599 -2.27 -17.28 -6.62
N LYS A 600 -1.34 -16.90 -5.76
CA LYS A 600 -1.65 -16.03 -4.63
C LYS A 600 -2.09 -14.68 -5.18
N ASP A 601 -3.18 -14.13 -4.65
CA ASP A 601 -3.72 -12.86 -5.12
C ASP A 601 -2.74 -11.68 -4.93
N ASP A 602 -1.87 -11.77 -3.92
CA ASP A 602 -0.95 -10.71 -3.48
C ASP A 602 0.11 -10.36 -4.54
N ASP A 603 0.70 -11.37 -5.19
CA ASP A 603 1.84 -11.19 -6.12
C ASP A 603 1.46 -10.44 -7.43
N SER A 604 0.16 -10.21 -7.67
CA SER A 604 -0.35 -9.65 -8.94
C SER A 604 -0.27 -8.12 -9.06
N ASP A 605 -0.28 -7.39 -7.94
CA ASP A 605 -0.29 -5.92 -7.95
C ASP A 605 1.13 -5.34 -8.05
N ASP A 606 2.16 -6.04 -7.56
CA ASP A 606 3.58 -5.61 -7.69
C ASP A 606 4.07 -5.64 -9.15
N ARG A 607 3.76 -6.71 -9.90
CA ARG A 607 3.99 -6.78 -11.37
C ARG A 607 3.31 -5.62 -12.07
N THR A 608 2.04 -5.38 -11.73
CA THR A 608 1.24 -4.32 -12.35
C THR A 608 1.75 -2.92 -11.99
N THR A 609 2.19 -2.71 -10.75
CA THR A 609 2.77 -1.45 -10.27
C THR A 609 4.14 -1.18 -10.88
N THR A 610 4.94 -2.21 -11.14
CA THR A 610 6.17 -2.11 -11.95
C THR A 610 5.86 -1.64 -13.38
N GLN A 611 4.90 -2.28 -14.05
CA GLN A 611 4.46 -1.91 -15.40
C GLN A 611 3.93 -0.47 -15.47
N ARG A 612 3.07 -0.07 -14.52
CA ARG A 612 2.55 1.31 -14.35
C ARG A 612 3.69 2.33 -14.21
N ASN A 613 4.63 2.10 -13.29
CA ASN A 613 5.78 3.01 -13.07
C ASN A 613 6.70 3.10 -14.30
N THR A 614 6.93 1.98 -14.99
CA THR A 614 7.74 1.92 -16.21
C THR A 614 7.14 2.80 -17.32
N ALA A 615 5.84 2.64 -17.59
CA ALA A 615 5.11 3.43 -18.58
C ALA A 615 5.12 4.93 -18.26
N ILE A 616 4.87 5.28 -16.99
CA ILE A 616 4.93 6.64 -16.47
C ILE A 616 6.35 7.23 -16.62
N CYS A 617 7.40 6.45 -16.35
CA CYS A 617 8.78 6.90 -16.48
C CYS A 617 9.17 7.19 -17.94
N ILE A 618 8.86 6.28 -18.87
CA ILE A 618 9.15 6.47 -20.31
C ILE A 618 8.44 7.73 -20.84
N GLY A 619 7.16 7.93 -20.51
CA GLY A 619 6.42 9.12 -20.94
C GLY A 619 6.95 10.43 -20.35
N ARG A 620 7.49 10.42 -19.12
CA ARG A 620 8.13 11.59 -18.49
C ARG A 620 9.48 11.94 -19.12
N LEU A 621 10.26 10.94 -19.51
CA LEU A 621 11.51 11.14 -20.24
C LEU A 621 11.26 11.82 -21.60
N TYR A 622 10.22 11.40 -22.33
CA TYR A 622 9.80 12.03 -23.59
C TYR A 622 8.91 13.28 -23.44
N ARG A 623 8.94 13.97 -22.30
CA ARG A 623 8.30 15.29 -22.15
C ARG A 623 8.77 16.25 -23.26
N ALA A 624 7.82 16.97 -23.84
CA ALA A 624 8.04 17.97 -24.90
C ALA A 624 8.77 17.45 -26.17
N THR A 625 9.03 16.14 -26.28
CA THR A 625 9.73 15.51 -27.40
C THR A 625 8.84 14.46 -28.06
N ARG A 626 9.15 14.09 -29.30
CA ARG A 626 8.39 13.08 -30.04
C ARG A 626 8.72 11.68 -29.49
N LEU A 627 7.72 10.96 -29.01
CA LEU A 627 7.86 9.58 -28.57
C LEU A 627 8.18 8.67 -29.78
N PRO A 628 9.26 7.87 -29.73
CA PRO A 628 9.54 6.87 -30.77
C PRO A 628 8.40 5.86 -30.96
N SER A 629 8.11 5.49 -32.21
CA SER A 629 7.03 4.57 -32.56
C SER A 629 7.13 3.20 -31.88
N LYS A 630 8.36 2.72 -31.60
CA LYS A 630 8.59 1.49 -30.84
C LYS A 630 7.99 1.48 -29.43
N TYR A 631 7.70 2.65 -28.86
CA TYR A 631 7.10 2.82 -27.53
C TYR A 631 5.62 3.25 -27.58
N ALA A 632 4.96 3.25 -28.74
CA ALA A 632 3.59 3.78 -28.88
C ALA A 632 2.56 3.09 -27.95
N SER A 633 2.75 1.80 -27.68
CA SER A 633 1.99 0.99 -26.72
C SER A 633 1.96 1.55 -25.29
N VAL A 634 2.99 2.32 -24.89
CA VAL A 634 3.03 3.05 -23.61
C VAL A 634 1.94 4.09 -23.54
N VAL A 635 1.60 4.76 -24.66
CA VAL A 635 0.50 5.75 -24.69
C VAL A 635 -0.84 5.06 -24.49
N ASP A 636 -1.09 3.94 -25.16
CA ASP A 636 -2.35 3.19 -25.00
C ASP A 636 -2.53 2.68 -23.56
N PHE A 637 -1.47 2.14 -22.94
CA PHE A 637 -1.52 1.73 -21.53
C PHE A 637 -1.69 2.91 -20.55
N LEU A 638 -1.06 4.06 -20.81
CA LEU A 638 -1.30 5.29 -20.02
C LEU A 638 -2.75 5.79 -20.15
N LYS A 639 -3.40 5.60 -21.31
CA LYS A 639 -4.83 5.91 -21.50
C LYS A 639 -5.72 4.94 -20.70
N ASP A 640 -5.43 3.64 -20.69
CA ASP A 640 -6.19 2.67 -19.89
C ASP A 640 -6.07 2.91 -18.37
N ILE A 641 -4.89 3.35 -17.91
CA ILE A 641 -4.69 3.84 -16.53
C ILE A 641 -5.53 5.11 -16.28
N ALA A 642 -5.49 6.09 -17.19
CA ALA A 642 -6.21 7.36 -17.05
C ALA A 642 -7.74 7.19 -17.03
N LEU A 643 -8.28 6.21 -17.75
CA LEU A 643 -9.69 5.79 -17.72
C LEU A 643 -10.01 4.82 -16.59
N GLY A 644 -9.02 4.44 -15.76
CA GLY A 644 -9.18 3.59 -14.59
C GLY A 644 -9.65 2.16 -14.87
N ARG A 645 -9.48 1.66 -16.10
CA ARG A 645 -9.93 0.33 -16.55
C ARG A 645 -9.28 -0.81 -15.74
N ASP A 646 -8.03 -0.60 -15.33
CA ASP A 646 -7.22 -1.52 -14.50
C ASP A 646 -7.50 -1.44 -12.98
N PHE A 647 -8.41 -0.57 -12.52
CA PHE A 647 -8.61 -0.29 -11.08
C PHE A 647 -9.93 -0.86 -10.53
N GLN A 648 -10.02 -2.20 -10.49
CA GLN A 648 -11.20 -2.89 -9.95
C GLN A 648 -11.16 -3.14 -8.42
N ARG A 649 -10.01 -3.53 -7.86
CA ARG A 649 -9.91 -3.96 -6.44
C ARG A 649 -9.74 -2.81 -5.44
N ASP A 650 -8.87 -1.85 -5.72
CA ASP A 650 -8.60 -0.72 -4.81
C ASP A 650 -8.57 0.59 -5.60
N LYS A 651 -9.63 1.39 -5.47
CA LYS A 651 -9.76 2.67 -6.16
C LYS A 651 -9.11 3.83 -5.42
N GLU A 652 -8.71 3.68 -4.16
CA GLU A 652 -8.19 4.80 -3.36
C GLU A 652 -6.67 4.86 -3.42
N LYS A 653 -5.97 3.73 -3.21
CA LYS A 653 -4.50 3.67 -3.33
C LYS A 653 -4.02 4.04 -4.74
N ASN A 654 -4.80 3.70 -5.75
CA ASN A 654 -4.42 3.86 -7.16
C ASN A 654 -4.58 5.28 -7.73
N LYS A 655 -5.18 6.23 -7.01
CA LYS A 655 -5.45 7.60 -7.55
C LYS A 655 -4.17 8.35 -7.89
N GLN A 656 -3.13 8.21 -7.08
CA GLN A 656 -1.82 8.81 -7.35
C GLN A 656 -1.20 8.27 -8.66
N ILE A 657 -1.50 7.03 -9.05
CA ILE A 657 -1.06 6.43 -10.32
C ILE A 657 -1.87 7.00 -11.49
N LEU A 658 -3.19 7.14 -11.33
CA LEU A 658 -4.07 7.77 -12.32
C LEU A 658 -3.68 9.23 -12.59
N TRP A 659 -3.39 10.01 -11.54
CA TRP A 659 -2.84 11.36 -11.61
C TRP A 659 -1.48 11.40 -12.32
N ASN A 660 -0.57 10.47 -11.96
CA ASN A 660 0.74 10.36 -12.59
C ASN A 660 0.61 10.07 -14.10
N ALA A 661 -0.34 9.22 -14.52
CA ALA A 661 -0.57 8.90 -15.93
C ALA A 661 -1.16 10.09 -16.70
N LEU A 662 -2.19 10.76 -16.17
CA LEU A 662 -2.77 11.97 -16.77
C LEU A 662 -1.73 13.09 -16.93
N GLY A 663 -0.95 13.38 -15.88
CA GLY A 663 0.15 14.34 -15.95
C GLY A 663 1.24 13.96 -16.96
N THR A 664 1.50 12.66 -17.12
CA THR A 664 2.48 12.15 -18.10
C THR A 664 1.96 12.23 -19.53
N LEU A 665 0.68 11.97 -19.77
CA LEU A 665 0.03 12.24 -21.05
C LEU A 665 0.03 13.75 -21.35
N GLY A 666 -0.13 14.60 -20.33
CA GLY A 666 0.05 16.05 -20.44
C GLY A 666 1.46 16.43 -20.89
N TYR A 667 2.51 15.85 -20.28
CA TYR A 667 3.91 16.05 -20.69
C TYR A 667 4.21 15.60 -22.13
N LEU A 668 3.59 14.51 -22.59
CA LEU A 668 3.69 14.05 -23.98
C LEU A 668 2.93 14.98 -24.94
N ALA A 669 1.75 15.48 -24.55
CA ALA A 669 0.94 16.42 -25.32
C ALA A 669 1.57 17.82 -25.49
N ILE A 670 2.72 18.10 -24.85
CA ILE A 670 3.50 19.30 -25.15
C ILE A 670 4.11 19.22 -26.57
N ASN A 671 4.36 18.01 -27.08
CA ASN A 671 4.84 17.81 -28.46
C ASN A 671 3.71 17.35 -29.37
N GLU A 672 3.39 18.16 -30.39
CA GLU A 672 2.27 17.93 -31.29
C GLU A 672 2.33 16.57 -32.03
N ALA A 673 3.53 16.03 -32.28
CA ALA A 673 3.70 14.73 -32.92
C ALA A 673 3.11 13.56 -32.10
N ASN A 674 2.93 13.74 -30.79
CA ASN A 674 2.34 12.74 -29.89
C ASN A 674 0.80 12.77 -29.89
N HIS A 675 0.16 13.77 -30.51
CA HIS A 675 -1.29 13.96 -30.43
C HIS A 675 -2.09 12.83 -31.09
N SER A 676 -1.65 12.31 -32.25
CA SER A 676 -2.39 11.21 -32.92
C SER A 676 -2.48 9.94 -32.04
N PRO A 677 -1.39 9.43 -31.42
CA PRO A 677 -1.50 8.37 -30.42
C PRO A 677 -2.44 8.69 -29.23
N ILE A 678 -2.38 9.90 -28.69
CA ILE A 678 -3.18 10.31 -27.52
C ILE A 678 -4.68 10.37 -27.85
N LEU A 679 -5.06 10.96 -28.99
CA LEU A 679 -6.46 11.22 -29.34
C LEU A 679 -7.24 9.99 -29.85
N ARG A 680 -6.53 8.91 -30.25
CA ARG A 680 -7.15 7.66 -30.74
C ARG A 680 -8.05 6.98 -29.69
N ASN A 681 -9.08 6.29 -30.19
CA ASN A 681 -10.03 5.47 -29.44
C ASN A 681 -10.92 6.33 -28.51
N ASP A 682 -11.39 7.47 -29.03
CA ASP A 682 -12.28 8.43 -28.34
C ASP A 682 -11.82 8.81 -26.93
N PHE A 683 -10.51 8.93 -26.73
CA PHE A 683 -9.92 9.12 -25.41
C PHE A 683 -10.41 10.39 -24.70
N ILE A 684 -10.59 11.49 -25.45
CA ILE A 684 -11.02 12.79 -24.89
C ILE A 684 -12.48 12.76 -24.40
N PRO A 685 -13.47 12.22 -25.16
CA PRO A 685 -14.79 11.90 -24.63
C PRO A 685 -14.73 11.01 -23.38
N ASN A 686 -14.06 9.86 -23.45
CA ASN A 686 -13.99 8.92 -22.33
C ASN A 686 -13.38 9.53 -21.05
N ILE A 687 -12.43 10.48 -21.16
CA ILE A 687 -11.94 11.26 -20.01
C ILE A 687 -13.06 12.13 -19.43
N LEU A 688 -13.81 12.86 -20.27
CA LEU A 688 -14.87 13.75 -19.81
C LEU A 688 -16.02 12.97 -19.14
N ASP A 689 -16.43 11.83 -19.71
CA ASP A 689 -17.35 10.87 -19.07
C ASP A 689 -16.85 10.44 -17.68
N THR A 690 -15.55 10.14 -17.56
CA THR A 690 -14.91 9.72 -16.30
C THR A 690 -14.84 10.86 -15.29
N LEU A 691 -14.54 12.09 -15.74
CA LEU A 691 -14.53 13.28 -14.90
C LEU A 691 -15.91 13.62 -14.36
N GLU A 692 -16.95 13.56 -15.20
CA GLU A 692 -18.31 13.82 -14.74
C GLU A 692 -18.74 12.79 -13.68
N GLN A 693 -18.42 11.51 -13.88
CA GLN A 693 -18.68 10.49 -12.88
C GLN A 693 -17.95 10.73 -11.55
N GLU A 694 -16.69 11.20 -11.54
CA GLU A 694 -15.99 11.54 -10.28
C GLU A 694 -16.54 12.82 -9.64
N PHE A 695 -16.93 13.82 -10.44
CA PHE A 695 -17.55 15.05 -9.97
C PHE A 695 -18.92 14.83 -9.31
N GLN A 696 -19.77 13.97 -9.88
CA GLN A 696 -21.05 13.61 -9.26
C GLN A 696 -20.86 12.80 -7.95
N LYS A 697 -19.78 12.01 -7.82
CA LYS A 697 -19.39 11.32 -6.57
C LYS A 697 -18.87 12.27 -5.50
N ASP A 698 -18.19 13.36 -5.89
CA ASP A 698 -17.74 14.39 -4.95
C ASP A 698 -18.95 15.23 -4.46
N LYS A 699 -19.85 15.62 -5.38
CA LYS A 699 -21.13 16.27 -5.09
C LYS A 699 -22.10 15.46 -4.21
N SER A 700 -22.00 14.13 -4.16
CA SER A 700 -22.84 13.32 -3.28
C SER A 700 -22.28 13.19 -1.86
N LYS A 701 -20.95 13.19 -1.70
CA LYS A 701 -20.28 13.20 -0.39
C LYS A 701 -20.51 14.49 0.39
N THR A 702 -20.39 15.64 -0.26
CA THR A 702 -20.55 16.95 0.40
C THR A 702 -21.96 17.18 0.97
N LYS A 703 -22.98 16.47 0.46
CA LYS A 703 -24.34 16.50 1.00
C LYS A 703 -24.52 15.73 2.32
N THR A 704 -23.66 14.75 2.62
CA THR A 704 -23.82 13.87 3.79
C THR A 704 -22.81 14.17 4.90
N SER A 705 -21.66 14.76 4.61
CA SER A 705 -20.60 15.07 5.59
C SER A 705 -20.77 16.39 6.35
N GLY A 706 -21.77 17.20 5.98
CA GLY A 706 -21.87 18.60 6.42
C GLY A 706 -20.72 19.48 5.87
N PRO A 707 -20.65 20.76 6.28
CA PRO A 707 -19.68 21.74 5.77
C PRO A 707 -18.28 21.57 6.38
N GLN A 708 -17.68 20.38 6.21
CA GLN A 708 -16.23 20.23 6.35
C GLN A 708 -15.53 20.95 5.18
N LYS A 709 -14.42 21.62 5.46
CA LYS A 709 -13.63 22.31 4.43
C LYS A 709 -13.06 21.30 3.44
N SER A 710 -13.51 21.34 2.19
CA SER A 710 -12.95 20.58 1.07
C SER A 710 -11.54 21.08 0.74
N GLY A 711 -10.54 20.57 1.46
CA GLY A 711 -9.14 20.89 1.22
C GLY A 711 -8.68 20.47 -0.17
N VAL A 712 -7.65 21.15 -0.68
CA VAL A 712 -7.04 20.95 -2.02
C VAL A 712 -6.40 19.55 -2.21
N GLY A 713 -6.46 18.70 -1.19
CA GLY A 713 -6.13 17.27 -1.27
C GLY A 713 -7.29 16.35 -1.71
N SER A 714 -8.40 16.88 -2.24
CA SER A 714 -9.50 16.02 -2.72
C SER A 714 -9.03 15.05 -3.80
N ALA A 715 -9.29 13.77 -3.53
CA ALA A 715 -9.09 12.65 -4.43
C ALA A 715 -9.67 12.87 -5.85
N ALA A 716 -10.83 13.54 -5.93
CA ALA A 716 -11.48 13.87 -7.20
C ALA A 716 -10.90 15.15 -7.82
N GLY A 717 -10.58 16.16 -6.99
CA GLY A 717 -9.97 17.42 -7.42
C GLY A 717 -8.65 17.22 -8.17
N GLY A 718 -7.76 16.37 -7.66
CA GLY A 718 -6.51 16.03 -8.36
C GLY A 718 -6.74 15.41 -9.75
N THR A 719 -7.74 14.53 -9.88
CA THR A 719 -8.11 13.90 -11.16
C THR A 719 -8.64 14.94 -12.16
N MET A 720 -9.53 15.84 -11.70
CA MET A 720 -10.02 16.95 -12.51
C MET A 720 -8.88 17.88 -12.94
N HIS A 721 -7.98 18.25 -12.02
CA HIS A 721 -6.86 19.13 -12.28
C HIS A 721 -5.94 18.61 -13.39
N PHE A 722 -5.52 17.34 -13.32
CA PHE A 722 -4.61 16.76 -14.32
C PHE A 722 -5.30 16.50 -15.67
N SER A 723 -6.55 16.03 -15.68
CA SER A 723 -7.30 15.87 -16.93
C SER A 723 -7.55 17.21 -17.64
N LEU A 724 -7.99 18.24 -16.93
CA LEU A 724 -8.16 19.58 -17.52
C LEU A 724 -6.81 20.15 -18.00
N GLY A 725 -5.70 19.88 -17.28
CA GLY A 725 -4.36 20.28 -17.74
C GLY A 725 -3.95 19.60 -19.06
N LEU A 726 -4.32 18.33 -19.26
CA LEU A 726 -4.13 17.62 -20.52
C LEU A 726 -4.96 18.25 -21.65
N LEU A 727 -6.25 18.54 -21.42
CA LEU A 727 -7.11 19.21 -22.40
C LEU A 727 -6.58 20.60 -22.78
N GLU A 728 -6.15 21.37 -21.78
CA GLU A 728 -5.57 22.71 -21.95
C GLU A 728 -4.26 22.66 -22.77
N THR A 729 -3.42 21.64 -22.54
CA THR A 729 -2.17 21.44 -23.27
C THR A 729 -2.42 21.03 -24.72
N LEU A 730 -3.29 20.04 -24.94
CA LEU A 730 -3.72 19.61 -26.28
C LEU A 730 -4.33 20.78 -27.07
N TRP A 731 -5.13 21.63 -26.41
CA TRP A 731 -5.66 22.85 -27.03
C TRP A 731 -4.54 23.82 -27.42
N LYS A 732 -3.64 24.15 -26.50
CA LYS A 732 -2.58 25.15 -26.72
C LYS A 732 -1.62 24.73 -27.85
N GLN A 733 -1.14 23.49 -27.83
CA GLN A 733 -0.13 22.98 -28.76
C GLN A 733 -0.71 22.36 -30.04
N GLY A 734 -2.04 22.18 -30.12
CA GLY A 734 -2.68 21.44 -31.22
C GLY A 734 -2.81 22.20 -32.54
N ARG A 735 -2.61 21.49 -33.66
CA ARG A 735 -3.21 21.87 -34.96
C ARG A 735 -4.73 21.83 -34.91
N SER A 736 -5.37 22.41 -35.93
CA SER A 736 -6.84 22.52 -36.05
C SER A 736 -7.58 21.19 -35.84
N GLN A 737 -7.04 20.04 -36.28
CA GLN A 737 -7.65 18.74 -36.02
C GLN A 737 -7.65 18.36 -34.53
N THR A 738 -6.58 18.64 -33.78
CA THR A 738 -6.54 18.45 -32.31
C THR A 738 -7.55 19.37 -31.64
N LYS A 739 -7.53 20.67 -32.00
CA LYS A 739 -8.43 21.68 -31.44
C LYS A 739 -9.88 21.30 -31.67
N ARG A 740 -10.26 20.92 -32.90
CA ARG A 740 -11.61 20.43 -33.23
C ARG A 740 -12.03 19.23 -32.39
N ILE A 741 -11.19 18.19 -32.26
CA ILE A 741 -11.51 17.02 -31.43
C ILE A 741 -11.74 17.42 -29.95
N VAL A 742 -10.98 18.37 -29.42
CA VAL A 742 -11.19 18.92 -28.08
C VAL A 742 -12.47 19.78 -28.01
N ALA A 743 -12.72 20.66 -28.98
CA ALA A 743 -13.92 21.50 -29.07
C ALA A 743 -15.20 20.68 -29.16
N ASP A 744 -15.25 19.66 -30.02
CA ASP A 744 -16.38 18.75 -30.21
C ASP A 744 -16.68 17.95 -28.93
N SER A 745 -15.63 17.56 -28.20
CA SER A 745 -15.76 16.80 -26.95
C SER A 745 -16.17 17.69 -25.78
N VAL A 746 -15.59 18.89 -25.63
CA VAL A 746 -15.99 19.91 -24.65
C VAL A 746 -17.41 20.42 -24.91
N THR A 747 -17.81 20.55 -26.19
CA THR A 747 -19.17 20.96 -26.57
C THR A 747 -20.21 19.93 -26.16
N ARG A 748 -19.96 18.63 -26.37
CA ARG A 748 -20.83 17.56 -25.86
C ARG A 748 -21.01 17.60 -24.35
N HIS A 749 -19.97 18.03 -23.62
CA HIS A 749 -19.98 18.14 -22.16
C HIS A 749 -20.15 19.59 -21.64
N ASN A 750 -20.71 20.51 -22.43
CA ASN A 750 -20.73 21.95 -22.10
C ASN A 750 -21.39 22.23 -20.73
N GLN A 751 -22.51 21.57 -20.42
CA GLN A 751 -23.19 21.73 -19.12
C GLN A 751 -22.33 21.24 -17.94
N PHE A 752 -21.58 20.15 -18.11
CA PHE A 752 -20.66 19.65 -17.10
C PHE A 752 -19.44 20.57 -16.94
N MET A 753 -18.83 20.99 -18.05
CA MET A 753 -17.70 21.92 -18.06
C MET A 753 -18.03 23.27 -17.43
N ARG A 754 -19.26 23.78 -17.61
CA ARG A 754 -19.75 24.98 -16.91
C ARG A 754 -19.87 24.76 -15.40
N GLN A 755 -20.36 23.60 -14.95
CA GLN A 755 -20.37 23.24 -13.52
C GLN A 755 -18.96 23.04 -12.93
N LEU A 756 -17.97 22.56 -13.71
CA LEU A 756 -16.56 22.56 -13.29
C LEU A 756 -16.01 23.98 -13.17
N SER A 757 -16.47 24.91 -14.02
CA SER A 757 -16.06 26.32 -14.00
C SER A 757 -16.51 27.10 -12.75
N GLU A 758 -17.36 26.48 -11.93
CA GLU A 758 -17.89 26.94 -10.64
C GLU A 758 -17.43 26.06 -9.46
N TYR A 759 -16.51 25.10 -9.67
CA TYR A 759 -16.06 24.17 -8.63
C TYR A 759 -15.20 24.85 -7.55
N SER A 760 -15.21 24.29 -6.33
CA SER A 760 -14.58 24.93 -5.16
C SER A 760 -13.05 24.96 -5.17
N ASP A 761 -12.39 24.17 -6.03
CA ASP A 761 -10.96 24.29 -6.29
C ASP A 761 -10.73 25.23 -7.48
N GLU A 762 -10.18 26.41 -7.21
CA GLU A 762 -9.88 27.44 -8.21
C GLU A 762 -8.92 26.94 -9.31
N ASN A 763 -8.05 25.96 -9.03
CA ASN A 763 -7.17 25.38 -10.04
C ASN A 763 -7.94 24.53 -11.08
N VAL A 764 -9.07 23.95 -10.68
CA VAL A 764 -9.99 23.22 -11.56
C VAL A 764 -10.91 24.21 -12.27
N ALA A 765 -11.51 25.13 -11.51
CA ALA A 765 -12.46 26.11 -12.04
C ALA A 765 -11.81 27.07 -13.04
N GLY A 766 -10.62 27.61 -12.74
CA GLY A 766 -9.84 28.45 -13.63
C GLY A 766 -9.52 27.74 -14.96
N ARG A 767 -9.06 26.49 -14.93
CA ARG A 767 -8.82 25.69 -16.14
C ARG A 767 -10.08 25.43 -16.95
N ALA A 768 -11.19 25.08 -16.30
CA ALA A 768 -12.46 24.89 -16.98
C ALA A 768 -12.94 26.19 -17.67
N ARG A 769 -12.83 27.35 -17.01
CA ARG A 769 -13.10 28.68 -17.60
C ARG A 769 -12.19 28.98 -18.79
N THR A 770 -10.88 28.69 -18.70
CA THR A 770 -9.92 28.87 -19.81
C THR A 770 -10.29 27.99 -21.02
N ILE A 771 -10.61 26.71 -20.81
CA ILE A 771 -10.98 25.78 -21.89
C ILE A 771 -12.30 26.21 -22.56
N LEU A 772 -13.33 26.56 -21.77
CA LEU A 772 -14.61 27.05 -22.31
C LEU A 772 -14.42 28.32 -23.14
N SER A 773 -13.74 29.34 -22.59
CA SER A 773 -13.49 30.60 -23.30
C SER A 773 -12.71 30.41 -24.60
N ASN A 774 -11.79 29.44 -24.64
CA ASN A 774 -11.05 29.11 -25.85
C ASN A 774 -11.91 28.42 -26.92
N VAL A 775 -12.77 27.48 -26.54
CA VAL A 775 -13.70 26.79 -27.45
C VAL A 775 -14.78 27.75 -27.98
N GLU A 776 -15.30 28.64 -27.13
CA GLU A 776 -16.26 29.67 -27.54
C GLU A 776 -15.63 30.70 -28.51
N LYS A 777 -14.34 31.03 -28.35
CA LYS A 777 -13.59 31.90 -29.28
C LYS A 777 -13.23 31.25 -30.62
N ASP A 778 -13.17 29.92 -30.71
CA ASP A 778 -12.93 29.23 -31.99
C ASP A 778 -14.22 29.13 -32.81
N LYS A 779 -15.36 28.85 -32.16
CA LYS A 779 -16.70 28.88 -32.77
C LYS A 779 -17.12 30.25 -33.32
N GLY A 780 -16.47 31.33 -32.90
CA GLY A 780 -16.67 32.67 -33.45
C GLY A 780 -15.84 32.97 -34.71
N LYS A 781 -15.19 31.96 -35.31
CA LYS A 781 -14.36 32.07 -36.52
C LYS A 781 -14.74 31.08 -37.63
N GLU A 782 -15.60 30.11 -37.33
CA GLU A 782 -16.28 29.25 -38.30
C GLU A 782 -17.59 29.90 -38.76
#